data_AF-A0A2M7UIU9-F1
#
_entry.id   AF-A0A2M7UIU9-F1
#
_cell.length_a   1.000
_cell.length_b   1.000
_cell.length_c   1.000
_cell.angle_alpha   90.00
_cell.angle_beta   90.00
_cell.angle_gamma   90.00
#
_symmetry.space_group_name_H-M   'P 1'
#
loop_
_entity.id
_entity.type
_entity.pdbx_description
1 polymer ?
#
loop_
_entity_poly.entity_id
_entity_poly.type
_entity_poly.pdbx_seq_one_letter_code
_entity_poly.pdbx_strand_id
1 'polypeptide(L)'
;MQKSSFHVHEVKKGMHRTRHFSGRIHGSVKIPLWRRLISVLIGLTIVGILSLFFLVLLLAPFLPDVNNVQNLVAIQSSVIGDREGNILYTIHGEENRKVVPFDQISKYAGEAILAIEDDQFYRHSGIDIPGILKSICGEFGVCQKRGGSTITQQFVKNAFLSSERTYTRKLKELILAVKLEHAFTKDQILEMYLNRIPYGSNVYGVELAARAFFSKSAKDLTIAEAAILAAIPKAPSYFSPYGNNKYVQVHISDEEVIKKDIRSEADLVHYNAQSITKGLLGHVYSFGEGADRRDIYVKGRVDFVLERMNILGYISTDEVEAALKEANEKEFNDYRDAIVAPHFVMYVRELLEEKYGKEQVEKGGLKITTTIDPLLQSSAEEIVSKYAETNKTRYGATNESLLAVDPNNGQILAMVGSADYWNDEIDGKVNITLRPRLPGSSFKPIVYAAAFLKGYAPTTVLYDVMTKFGSWYEPDNFDGTFMGPMSMRQALAQSRNVPAVKAGYLAGIPNVIDLARKMGIQLNQPDDWYGLSLALGAGEARLIDMVLAYSVFANGGYKMNPIAILKIEDRRGNILEEYQAPEDRKLILDPQIAYLINDILSDVSARPEGWWRDRLTIPGQINAAKTGTSNKRKSEDEIYPFDTWTFGYTRRLVAGVWAGNNDGSHLLPKASGLDTAGGIWHDFMVAATKGRPAEKFEKPEGISFVNVAKSSGKLPSEYTPEADIITGVFAGFAVPNEVDDSYQFVEIDKVSGKLATEFTPFPAREKKAFFRHHAILPDNPNWEDAVRKWAEENHQDEEPPTEYDDVHTANTEQVKPDIRIVSPVLQGVVSAPYVDVVVDINSPAGVAQVDYYWDDTLVETVEKPPYRGQLKLAKLSAKEGSLHVIRAVLFDALYHSNQSSIEVKVGQDSGPPEVRFLYPKAGASISAGSSMSAQVDAYDSNGAIKKVEFYFNDEFKERMGSAPYLWQFITPSASGSYTIKVIAYDYADNQSTASINVQVVATESVDLQGKARILKPVQNSSFNQGESIPVQIYLDEEVRSQLTELSVTAKSGKGTQVDIAKTVGDLKTGGAQLYTFIWDAPTAGQYELFFKAVLQNGKIRFSEKVAIVVR
;
A
#
# COMPACT_ATOMS: atom_id res chain seq x y z
N MET A 1 63.02 35.17 -24.57
CA MET A 1 64.25 34.62 -25.19
C MET A 1 64.16 34.80 -26.70
N GLN A 2 65.27 35.15 -27.38
CA GLN A 2 65.53 35.14 -28.85
C GLN A 2 64.47 35.83 -29.77
N LYS A 3 64.80 36.96 -30.44
CA LYS A 3 65.48 37.08 -31.76
C LYS A 3 64.71 36.38 -32.91
N SER A 4 64.46 36.95 -34.10
CA SER A 4 64.69 38.29 -34.70
C SER A 4 63.88 38.35 -36.04
N SER A 5 63.90 39.33 -36.97
CA SER A 5 64.80 40.46 -37.30
C SER A 5 64.12 41.51 -38.23
N PHE A 6 64.78 42.68 -38.40
CA PHE A 6 64.98 43.55 -39.61
C PHE A 6 63.97 43.57 -40.80
N HIS A 7 63.74 44.69 -41.52
CA HIS A 7 64.43 46.00 -41.59
C HIS A 7 63.48 47.09 -42.15
N VAL A 8 63.80 48.38 -41.91
CA VAL A 8 63.18 49.56 -42.53
C VAL A 8 64.30 50.45 -43.06
N HIS A 9 64.22 50.95 -44.31
CA HIS A 9 64.91 52.11 -44.94
C HIS A 9 64.71 52.00 -46.49
N GLU A 10 64.67 53.02 -47.36
CA GLU A 10 64.50 54.49 -47.23
C GLU A 10 64.34 55.15 -48.64
N VAL A 11 63.94 56.44 -48.70
CA VAL A 11 64.08 57.47 -49.79
C VAL A 11 63.88 57.12 -51.29
N LYS A 12 63.01 57.90 -51.99
CA LYS A 12 63.45 58.93 -52.98
C LYS A 12 62.37 59.89 -53.50
N LYS A 13 62.74 61.18 -53.54
CA LYS A 13 62.03 62.29 -54.24
C LYS A 13 62.58 62.46 -55.66
N GLY A 14 61.73 62.97 -56.56
CA GLY A 14 62.08 63.58 -57.86
C GLY A 14 60.77 63.90 -58.60
N MET A 15 60.23 65.11 -58.75
CA MET A 15 60.75 66.45 -59.12
C MET A 15 60.58 66.75 -60.63
N HIS A 16 59.80 67.81 -60.92
CA HIS A 16 59.50 68.40 -62.23
C HIS A 16 58.65 67.55 -63.21
N ARG A 17 57.88 68.12 -64.15
CA ARG A 17 57.94 69.48 -64.74
C ARG A 17 56.56 69.95 -65.22
N THR A 18 56.22 71.22 -65.04
CA THR A 18 55.05 71.86 -65.67
C THR A 18 55.34 72.31 -67.11
N ARG A 19 54.31 72.33 -67.96
CA ARG A 19 54.26 73.16 -69.17
C ARG A 19 52.87 73.79 -69.28
N HIS A 20 52.81 75.11 -69.16
CA HIS A 20 51.65 75.89 -69.59
C HIS A 20 51.61 75.96 -71.11
N PHE A 21 50.39 75.95 -71.67
CA PHE A 21 50.12 76.60 -72.95
C PHE A 21 48.81 77.38 -72.82
N SER A 22 48.81 78.66 -73.20
CA SER A 22 47.69 79.58 -73.05
C SER A 22 46.90 79.71 -74.36
N GLY A 23 45.58 79.56 -74.31
CA GLY A 23 44.69 79.76 -75.46
C GLY A 23 43.41 80.50 -75.07
N ARG A 24 43.14 81.60 -75.80
CA ARG A 24 41.97 82.50 -75.69
C ARG A 24 41.12 82.28 -76.97
N ILE A 25 39.81 82.54 -77.08
CA ILE A 25 38.82 83.34 -76.32
C ILE A 25 37.41 82.68 -76.53
N HIS A 26 36.38 83.19 -75.85
CA HIS A 26 34.93 83.21 -76.20
C HIS A 26 33.95 82.19 -75.58
N GLY A 27 32.78 82.71 -75.18
CA GLY A 27 31.51 81.96 -75.29
C GLY A 27 30.76 81.56 -74.02
N SER A 28 30.81 82.32 -72.91
CA SER A 28 29.99 81.98 -71.74
C SER A 28 28.49 82.27 -71.95
N VAL A 29 27.78 81.33 -72.56
CA VAL A 29 26.30 81.27 -72.47
C VAL A 29 25.95 81.16 -70.98
N LYS A 30 25.22 82.15 -70.44
CA LYS A 30 24.68 82.07 -69.08
C LYS A 30 23.56 81.04 -69.04
N ILE A 31 23.92 79.77 -68.87
CA ILE A 31 22.98 78.68 -68.57
C ILE A 31 22.25 79.09 -67.27
N PRO A 32 20.91 79.28 -67.30
CA PRO A 32 20.16 79.76 -66.14
C PRO A 32 20.23 78.75 -65.00
N LEU A 33 20.12 79.23 -63.75
CA LEU A 33 20.42 78.46 -62.54
C LEU A 33 19.65 77.12 -62.48
N TRP A 34 18.38 77.13 -62.93
CA TRP A 34 17.53 75.94 -62.98
C TRP A 34 18.08 74.84 -63.90
N ARG A 35 18.74 75.18 -65.02
CA ARG A 35 19.38 74.17 -65.88
C ARG A 35 20.63 73.57 -65.24
N ARG A 36 21.40 74.36 -64.47
CA ARG A 36 22.52 73.81 -63.67
C ARG A 36 22.02 72.90 -62.56
N LEU A 37 20.94 73.29 -61.87
CA LEU A 37 20.28 72.46 -60.87
C LEU A 37 19.76 71.15 -61.48
N ILE A 38 19.13 71.18 -62.65
CA ILE A 38 18.73 69.96 -63.38
C ILE A 38 19.94 69.11 -63.77
N SER A 39 21.03 69.70 -64.28
CA SER A 39 22.26 68.93 -64.60
C SER A 39 22.87 68.25 -63.37
N VAL A 40 22.86 68.93 -62.22
CA VAL A 40 23.29 68.36 -60.94
C VAL A 40 22.32 67.27 -60.47
N LEU A 41 21.00 67.48 -60.61
CA LEU A 41 20.00 66.47 -60.29
C LEU A 41 20.19 65.20 -61.12
N ILE A 42 20.32 65.34 -62.45
CA ILE A 42 20.58 64.22 -63.37
C ILE A 42 21.89 63.51 -63.02
N GLY A 43 22.96 64.25 -62.73
CA GLY A 43 24.23 63.69 -62.29
C GLY A 43 24.11 62.88 -61.00
N LEU A 44 23.43 63.43 -59.98
CA LEU A 44 23.13 62.74 -58.72
C LEU A 44 22.23 61.51 -58.93
N THR A 45 21.25 61.58 -59.84
CA THR A 45 20.38 60.44 -60.19
C THR A 45 21.19 59.32 -60.86
N ILE A 46 22.08 59.63 -61.81
CA ILE A 46 22.94 58.65 -62.47
C ILE A 46 23.90 58.01 -61.46
N VAL A 47 24.54 58.79 -60.60
CA VAL A 47 25.42 58.28 -59.52
C VAL A 47 24.62 57.40 -58.55
N GLY A 48 23.39 57.79 -58.20
CA GLY A 48 22.49 56.99 -57.37
C GLY A 48 22.11 55.65 -58.00
N ILE A 49 21.76 55.63 -59.30
CA ILE A 49 21.44 54.41 -60.06
C ILE A 49 22.67 53.49 -60.14
N LEU A 50 23.85 54.03 -60.46
CA LEU A 50 25.08 53.24 -60.54
C LEU A 50 25.49 52.68 -59.17
N SER A 51 25.33 53.46 -58.10
CA SER A 51 25.59 53.02 -56.72
C SER A 51 24.62 51.92 -56.30
N LEU A 52 23.34 52.04 -56.63
CA LEU A 52 22.33 51.02 -56.39
C LEU A 52 22.63 49.74 -57.17
N PHE A 53 23.00 49.84 -58.45
CA PHE A 53 23.37 48.70 -59.29
C PHE A 53 24.62 47.97 -58.76
N PHE A 54 25.65 48.70 -58.34
CA PHE A 54 26.84 48.13 -57.71
C PHE A 54 26.51 47.46 -56.37
N LEU A 55 25.64 48.05 -55.57
CA LEU A 55 25.17 47.48 -54.30
C LEU A 55 24.35 46.20 -54.51
N VAL A 56 23.52 46.13 -55.57
CA VAL A 56 22.82 44.90 -55.97
C VAL A 56 23.81 43.80 -56.35
N LEU A 57 24.84 44.11 -57.15
CA LEU A 57 25.89 43.15 -57.52
C LEU A 57 26.68 42.65 -56.30
N LEU A 58 27.02 43.54 -55.35
CA LEU A 58 27.75 43.19 -54.13
C LEU A 58 26.92 42.31 -53.18
N LEU A 59 25.59 42.50 -53.15
CA LEU A 59 24.67 41.68 -52.34
C LEU A 59 24.27 40.36 -53.01
N ALA A 60 24.36 40.25 -54.35
CA ALA A 60 23.86 39.10 -55.11
C ALA A 60 24.37 37.71 -54.65
N PRO A 61 25.64 37.52 -54.24
CA PRO A 61 26.13 36.23 -53.72
C PRO A 61 25.55 35.84 -52.35
N PHE A 62 24.94 36.79 -51.62
CA PHE A 62 24.39 36.63 -50.27
C PHE A 62 22.85 36.68 -50.25
N LEU A 63 22.22 36.39 -51.39
CA LEU A 63 20.79 36.25 -51.55
C LEU A 63 20.41 34.77 -51.68
N PRO A 64 19.35 34.29 -51.01
CA PRO A 64 18.83 32.95 -51.22
C PRO A 64 18.44 32.69 -52.68
N ASP A 65 18.55 31.43 -53.11
CA ASP A 65 18.01 31.01 -54.40
C ASP A 65 16.48 30.95 -54.34
N VAL A 66 15.83 31.57 -55.33
CA VAL A 66 14.37 31.66 -55.44
C VAL A 66 13.81 30.80 -56.57
N ASN A 67 14.67 30.12 -57.35
CA ASN A 67 14.25 29.43 -58.58
C ASN A 67 13.58 28.06 -58.36
N ASN A 68 13.65 27.49 -57.15
CA ASN A 68 13.09 26.17 -56.85
C ASN A 68 11.96 26.23 -55.80
N VAL A 69 10.72 26.30 -56.28
CA VAL A 69 9.47 26.32 -55.48
C VAL A 69 9.44 25.25 -54.39
N GLN A 70 9.93 24.03 -54.68
CA GLN A 70 9.85 22.91 -53.74
C GLN A 70 10.65 23.20 -52.46
N ASN A 71 11.80 23.87 -52.57
CA ASN A 71 12.56 24.32 -51.40
C ASN A 71 11.91 25.51 -50.67
N LEU A 72 11.05 26.29 -51.34
CA LEU A 72 10.33 27.42 -50.75
C LEU A 72 9.08 27.00 -49.98
N VAL A 73 8.49 25.86 -50.36
CA VAL A 73 7.23 25.33 -49.81
C VAL A 73 7.47 24.22 -48.76
N ALA A 74 8.55 23.42 -48.88
CA ALA A 74 8.77 22.20 -48.09
C ALA A 74 9.41 22.39 -46.69
N ILE A 75 8.82 23.23 -45.85
CA ILE A 75 8.80 22.97 -44.40
C ILE A 75 7.53 22.16 -44.13
N GLN A 76 7.69 20.96 -43.60
CA GLN A 76 6.59 20.12 -43.13
C GLN A 76 6.74 19.95 -41.62
N SER A 77 5.63 20.12 -40.91
CA SER A 77 5.55 19.82 -39.48
C SER A 77 5.86 18.34 -39.25
N SER A 78 6.57 18.01 -38.18
CA SER A 78 6.77 16.62 -37.78
C SER A 78 5.50 16.09 -37.10
N VAL A 79 5.28 14.78 -37.14
CA VAL A 79 4.07 14.14 -36.62
C VAL A 79 4.44 13.04 -35.65
N ILE A 80 3.94 13.14 -34.42
CA ILE A 80 3.97 12.06 -33.42
C ILE A 80 2.66 11.28 -33.55
N GLY A 81 2.76 9.97 -33.76
CA GLY A 81 1.64 9.04 -33.72
C GLY A 81 1.80 7.95 -32.66
N ASP A 82 0.69 7.27 -32.35
CA ASP A 82 0.67 6.08 -31.49
C ASP A 82 1.32 4.87 -32.19
N ARG A 83 1.24 3.70 -31.55
CA ARG A 83 1.84 2.47 -32.07
C ARG A 83 1.11 1.92 -33.30
N GLU A 84 -0.17 2.23 -33.48
CA GLU A 84 -0.98 1.90 -34.67
C GLU A 84 -0.79 2.92 -35.81
N GLY A 85 -0.26 4.12 -35.51
CA GLY A 85 0.00 5.20 -36.45
C GLY A 85 -1.07 6.29 -36.50
N ASN A 86 -2.02 6.33 -35.57
CA ASN A 86 -2.94 7.46 -35.42
C ASN A 86 -2.18 8.68 -34.90
N ILE A 87 -2.55 9.87 -35.35
CA ILE A 87 -1.84 11.11 -34.99
C ILE A 87 -2.20 11.53 -33.57
N LEU A 88 -1.20 11.61 -32.70
CA LEU A 88 -1.32 12.15 -31.34
C LEU A 88 -1.08 13.66 -31.31
N TYR A 89 -0.09 14.13 -32.08
CA TYR A 89 0.29 15.53 -32.15
C TYR A 89 1.07 15.85 -33.43
N THR A 90 0.91 17.08 -33.92
CA THR A 90 1.71 17.63 -35.02
C THR A 90 2.65 18.69 -34.47
N ILE A 91 3.94 18.36 -34.39
CA ILE A 91 4.98 19.30 -33.98
C ILE A 91 5.21 20.29 -35.11
N HIS A 92 4.66 21.47 -34.93
CA HIS A 92 4.96 22.66 -35.70
C HIS A 92 5.89 23.56 -34.87
N GLY A 93 6.73 24.36 -35.54
CA GLY A 93 7.47 25.44 -34.89
C GLY A 93 6.59 26.66 -34.66
N GLU A 94 7.14 27.86 -34.82
CA GLU A 94 6.34 29.10 -34.79
C GLU A 94 5.28 29.18 -35.92
N GLU A 95 5.29 28.26 -36.90
CA GLU A 95 4.36 28.19 -38.03
C GLU A 95 3.68 26.80 -38.14
N ASN A 96 2.42 26.66 -37.72
CA ASN A 96 1.52 25.58 -38.10
C ASN A 96 0.84 25.93 -39.42
N ARG A 97 0.83 25.04 -40.42
CA ARG A 97 0.17 25.32 -41.71
C ARG A 97 -0.30 24.07 -42.44
N LYS A 98 -1.36 24.24 -43.24
CA LYS A 98 -1.81 23.27 -44.25
C LYS A 98 -1.83 23.98 -45.61
N VAL A 99 -1.08 23.45 -46.57
CA VAL A 99 -0.98 24.02 -47.93
C VAL A 99 -2.12 23.49 -48.80
N VAL A 100 -2.83 24.38 -49.49
CA VAL A 100 -3.84 24.05 -50.51
C VAL A 100 -3.56 24.81 -51.82
N PRO A 101 -3.86 24.23 -53.00
CA PRO A 101 -3.73 24.94 -54.26
C PRO A 101 -4.72 26.11 -54.37
N PHE A 102 -4.42 27.09 -55.23
CA PHE A 102 -5.19 28.32 -55.36
C PHE A 102 -6.69 28.10 -55.71
N ASP A 103 -7.01 27.05 -56.46
CA ASP A 103 -8.39 26.67 -56.83
C ASP A 103 -9.21 26.05 -55.67
N GLN A 104 -8.57 25.80 -54.53
CA GLN A 104 -9.18 25.37 -53.27
C GLN A 104 -9.23 26.52 -52.23
N ILE A 105 -8.94 27.76 -52.65
CA ILE A 105 -9.12 28.95 -51.82
C ILE A 105 -10.32 29.74 -52.35
N SER A 106 -11.20 30.22 -51.45
CA SER A 106 -12.34 31.06 -51.81
C SER A 106 -11.88 32.31 -52.56
N LYS A 107 -12.54 32.62 -53.68
CA LYS A 107 -12.29 33.84 -54.49
C LYS A 107 -12.27 35.09 -53.61
N TYR A 108 -13.23 35.18 -52.67
CA TYR A 108 -13.36 36.30 -51.75
C TYR A 108 -12.16 36.45 -50.81
N ALA A 109 -11.50 35.37 -50.40
CA ALA A 109 -10.30 35.44 -49.55
C ALA A 109 -9.11 36.05 -50.30
N GLY A 110 -8.95 35.72 -51.59
CA GLY A 110 -7.98 36.37 -52.46
C GLY A 110 -8.31 37.85 -52.68
N GLU A 111 -9.56 38.16 -53.06
CA GLU A 111 -10.02 39.54 -53.32
C GLU A 111 -9.95 40.44 -52.08
N ALA A 112 -10.28 39.92 -50.88
CA ALA A 112 -10.19 40.66 -49.62
C ALA A 112 -8.74 41.02 -49.26
N ILE A 113 -7.81 40.07 -49.38
CA ILE A 113 -6.37 40.30 -49.18
C ILE A 113 -5.83 41.30 -50.21
N LEU A 114 -6.17 41.14 -51.49
CA LEU A 114 -5.78 42.09 -52.54
C LEU A 114 -6.32 43.49 -52.27
N ALA A 115 -7.59 43.61 -51.87
CA ALA A 115 -8.21 44.90 -51.58
C ALA A 115 -7.46 45.67 -50.49
N ILE A 116 -7.10 45.01 -49.39
CA ILE A 116 -6.56 45.68 -48.20
C ILE A 116 -5.02 45.80 -48.17
N GLU A 117 -4.29 44.84 -48.76
CA GLU A 117 -2.82 44.84 -48.78
C GLU A 117 -2.24 45.40 -50.08
N ASP A 118 -2.79 45.06 -51.26
CA ASP A 118 -2.15 45.38 -52.55
C ASP A 118 -3.10 45.41 -53.78
N ASP A 119 -3.92 46.46 -53.89
CA ASP A 119 -4.90 46.59 -54.98
C ASP A 119 -4.29 46.79 -56.39
N GLN A 120 -2.98 47.00 -56.51
CA GLN A 120 -2.27 47.08 -57.80
C GLN A 120 -1.43 45.82 -58.07
N PHE A 121 -1.58 44.75 -57.27
CA PHE A 121 -0.77 43.54 -57.36
C PHE A 121 -0.58 43.04 -58.80
N TYR A 122 -1.65 42.87 -59.58
CA TYR A 122 -1.58 42.38 -60.97
C TYR A 122 -0.97 43.36 -61.99
N ARG A 123 -0.64 44.60 -61.60
CA ARG A 123 -0.18 45.68 -62.51
C ARG A 123 1.28 46.07 -62.33
N HIS A 124 1.92 45.71 -61.21
CA HIS A 124 3.33 46.03 -60.95
C HIS A 124 4.25 44.80 -61.08
N SER A 125 5.56 45.03 -61.20
CA SER A 125 6.59 43.97 -61.24
C SER A 125 7.41 43.95 -59.94
N GLY A 126 6.81 43.46 -58.85
CA GLY A 126 7.40 43.32 -57.50
C GLY A 126 7.48 44.61 -56.66
N ILE A 127 7.32 45.78 -57.27
CA ILE A 127 7.42 47.08 -56.60
C ILE A 127 6.35 48.05 -57.15
N ASP A 128 5.44 48.50 -56.29
CA ASP A 128 4.49 49.58 -56.60
C ASP A 128 5.15 50.96 -56.41
N ILE A 129 5.76 51.49 -57.47
CA ILE A 129 6.39 52.82 -57.46
C ILE A 129 5.36 53.94 -57.17
N PRO A 130 4.18 53.99 -57.83
CA PRO A 130 3.10 54.89 -57.42
C PRO A 130 2.69 54.78 -55.94
N GLY A 131 2.59 53.56 -55.40
CA GLY A 131 2.27 53.31 -53.99
C GLY A 131 3.34 53.82 -53.03
N ILE A 132 4.63 53.61 -53.34
CA ILE A 132 5.74 54.15 -52.56
C ILE A 132 5.69 55.69 -52.55
N LEU A 133 5.51 56.33 -53.71
CA LEU A 133 5.40 57.80 -53.80
C LEU A 133 4.17 58.31 -53.02
N LYS A 134 3.03 57.62 -53.10
CA LYS A 134 1.83 57.92 -52.30
C LYS A 134 2.06 57.76 -50.79
N SER A 135 2.80 56.74 -50.37
CA SER A 135 3.12 56.55 -48.95
C SER A 135 3.98 57.69 -48.41
N ILE A 136 4.97 58.15 -49.19
CA ILE A 136 5.85 59.27 -48.82
C ILE A 136 5.05 60.57 -48.75
N CYS A 137 4.26 60.93 -49.78
CA CYS A 137 3.48 62.17 -49.73
C CYS A 137 2.33 62.13 -48.70
N GLY A 138 1.87 60.94 -48.31
CA GLY A 138 0.95 60.75 -47.19
C GLY A 138 1.56 60.99 -45.81
N GLU A 139 2.86 60.72 -45.63
CA GLU A 139 3.59 61.05 -44.39
C GLU A 139 3.73 62.58 -44.20
N PHE A 140 3.71 63.34 -45.29
CA PHE A 140 3.69 64.81 -45.30
C PHE A 140 2.28 65.43 -45.43
N GLY A 141 1.21 64.62 -45.32
CA GLY A 141 -0.17 65.12 -45.37
C GLY A 141 -0.67 65.61 -46.73
N VAL A 142 0.08 65.38 -47.81
CA VAL A 142 -0.25 65.81 -49.19
C VAL A 142 -1.14 64.79 -49.91
N CYS A 143 -1.16 63.54 -49.44
CA CYS A 143 -1.85 62.41 -50.06
C CYS A 143 -2.54 61.53 -49.00
N GLN A 144 -3.47 60.67 -49.43
CA GLN A 144 -4.06 59.65 -48.54
C GLN A 144 -2.98 58.62 -48.14
N LYS A 145 -2.81 58.41 -46.84
CA LYS A 145 -1.76 57.56 -46.26
C LYS A 145 -2.01 56.07 -46.57
N ARG A 146 -1.07 55.43 -47.29
CA ARG A 146 -1.11 54.01 -47.70
C ARG A 146 0.24 53.33 -47.40
N GLY A 147 0.22 52.03 -47.12
CA GLY A 147 1.44 51.23 -47.01
C GLY A 147 2.13 51.05 -48.37
N GLY A 148 3.44 51.30 -48.45
CA GLY A 148 4.23 51.22 -49.68
C GLY A 148 4.91 49.86 -49.92
N SER A 149 4.39 48.75 -49.40
CA SER A 149 4.96 47.40 -49.59
C SER A 149 3.95 46.46 -50.23
N THR A 150 4.34 45.82 -51.32
CA THR A 150 3.51 44.91 -52.14
C THR A 150 3.37 43.52 -51.49
N ILE A 151 2.37 42.72 -51.87
CA ILE A 151 2.23 41.31 -51.43
C ILE A 151 3.53 40.51 -51.65
N THR A 152 4.17 40.66 -52.81
CA THR A 152 5.43 39.97 -53.14
C THR A 152 6.58 40.31 -52.16
N GLN A 153 6.72 41.59 -51.81
CA GLN A 153 7.67 42.05 -50.78
C GLN A 153 7.32 41.48 -49.40
N GLN A 154 6.03 41.41 -49.04
CA GLN A 154 5.59 40.84 -47.77
C GLN A 154 5.82 39.33 -47.69
N PHE A 155 5.57 38.60 -48.77
CA PHE A 155 5.93 37.19 -48.89
C PHE A 155 7.43 37.00 -48.74
N VAL A 156 8.25 37.77 -49.47
CA VAL A 156 9.72 37.69 -49.40
C VAL A 156 10.25 37.96 -48.00
N LYS A 157 9.71 39.00 -47.34
CA LYS A 157 10.00 39.35 -45.94
C LYS A 157 9.73 38.16 -45.00
N ASN A 158 8.62 37.47 -45.17
CA ASN A 158 8.21 36.35 -44.30
C ASN A 158 8.90 35.02 -44.66
N ALA A 159 9.27 34.80 -45.91
CA ALA A 159 9.77 33.50 -46.39
C ALA A 159 11.31 33.37 -46.43
N PHE A 160 12.06 34.48 -46.52
CA PHE A 160 13.51 34.44 -46.83
C PHE A 160 14.40 35.30 -45.92
N LEU A 161 13.83 36.21 -45.11
CA LEU A 161 14.57 37.26 -44.42
C LEU A 161 14.30 37.22 -42.92
N SER A 162 15.29 37.62 -42.11
CA SER A 162 15.13 37.73 -40.66
C SER A 162 14.14 38.85 -40.29
N SER A 163 13.58 38.79 -39.08
CA SER A 163 12.65 39.79 -38.54
C SER A 163 13.29 41.16 -38.24
N GLU A 164 14.62 41.26 -38.25
CA GLU A 164 15.37 42.47 -37.92
C GLU A 164 15.07 43.66 -38.86
N ARG A 165 14.78 44.83 -38.29
CA ARG A 165 14.46 46.03 -39.06
C ARG A 165 15.71 46.80 -39.50
N THR A 166 16.40 46.30 -40.52
CA THR A 166 17.56 46.98 -41.14
C THR A 166 17.27 47.49 -42.56
N TYR A 167 17.92 48.59 -42.97
CA TYR A 167 17.83 49.12 -44.33
C TYR A 167 18.39 48.13 -45.37
N THR A 168 19.42 47.37 -45.01
CA THR A 168 19.99 46.30 -45.84
C THR A 168 18.99 45.17 -46.06
N ARG A 169 18.22 44.75 -45.04
CA ARG A 169 17.11 43.80 -45.21
C ARG A 169 16.04 44.33 -46.16
N LYS A 170 15.59 45.58 -46.01
CA LYS A 170 14.56 46.15 -46.92
C LYS A 170 15.05 46.27 -48.38
N LEU A 171 16.35 46.47 -48.60
CA LEU A 171 16.93 46.38 -49.95
C LEU A 171 16.94 44.94 -50.49
N LYS A 172 17.34 43.95 -49.68
CA LYS A 172 17.25 42.52 -50.06
C LYS A 172 15.80 42.13 -50.40
N GLU A 173 14.82 42.62 -49.64
CA GLU A 173 13.38 42.41 -49.85
C GLU A 173 12.93 42.90 -51.24
N LEU A 174 13.35 44.10 -51.65
CA LEU A 174 13.04 44.66 -52.98
C LEU A 174 13.67 43.85 -54.12
N ILE A 175 14.95 43.46 -53.98
CA ILE A 175 15.66 42.68 -55.02
C ILE A 175 15.03 41.29 -55.18
N LEU A 176 14.74 40.61 -54.06
CA LEU A 176 14.13 39.29 -54.06
C LEU A 176 12.68 39.34 -54.58
N ALA A 177 11.91 40.39 -54.28
CA ALA A 177 10.56 40.55 -54.81
C ALA A 177 10.56 40.66 -56.34
N VAL A 178 11.45 41.47 -56.92
CA VAL A 178 11.58 41.58 -58.39
C VAL A 178 12.03 40.25 -59.01
N LYS A 179 12.98 39.53 -58.38
CA LYS A 179 13.39 38.18 -58.85
C LYS A 179 12.24 37.18 -58.80
N LEU A 180 11.45 37.19 -57.72
CA LEU A 180 10.34 36.26 -57.53
C LEU A 180 9.26 36.43 -58.62
N GLU A 181 8.95 37.67 -59.01
CA GLU A 181 7.98 37.93 -60.10
C GLU A 181 8.50 37.65 -61.51
N HIS A 182 9.81 37.46 -61.68
CA HIS A 182 10.35 36.93 -62.94
C HIS A 182 10.33 35.40 -62.98
N ALA A 183 10.30 34.74 -61.81
CA ALA A 183 10.28 33.29 -61.69
C ALA A 183 8.86 32.69 -61.68
N PHE A 184 7.87 33.42 -61.13
CA PHE A 184 6.52 32.91 -60.87
C PHE A 184 5.40 33.84 -61.35
N THR A 185 4.26 33.24 -61.69
CA THR A 185 3.06 34.01 -62.04
C THR A 185 2.46 34.71 -60.82
N LYS A 186 1.61 35.72 -61.06
CA LYS A 186 0.91 36.44 -59.99
C LYS A 186 0.07 35.50 -59.12
N ASP A 187 -0.63 34.56 -59.73
CA ASP A 187 -1.49 33.61 -59.01
C ASP A 187 -0.64 32.64 -58.16
N GLN A 188 0.51 32.19 -58.66
CA GLN A 188 1.46 31.38 -57.87
C GLN A 188 2.02 32.15 -56.66
N ILE A 189 2.32 33.44 -56.83
CA ILE A 189 2.82 34.29 -55.73
C ILE A 189 1.70 34.54 -54.71
N LEU A 190 0.47 34.74 -55.16
CA LEU A 190 -0.69 34.91 -54.28
C LEU A 190 -1.04 33.60 -53.55
N GLU A 191 -0.96 32.44 -54.22
CA GLU A 191 -1.08 31.12 -53.59
C GLU A 191 -0.04 30.91 -52.50
N MET A 192 1.24 31.15 -52.81
CA MET A 192 2.34 31.02 -51.84
C MET A 192 2.18 32.00 -50.67
N TYR A 193 1.68 33.22 -50.91
CA TYR A 193 1.40 34.20 -49.87
C TYR A 193 0.23 33.77 -48.97
N LEU A 194 -0.91 33.41 -49.55
CA LEU A 194 -2.12 32.99 -48.82
C LEU A 194 -1.88 31.71 -48.01
N ASN A 195 -0.99 30.81 -48.46
CA ASN A 195 -0.59 29.61 -47.72
C ASN A 195 0.50 29.82 -46.66
N ARG A 196 1.08 31.03 -46.56
CA ARG A 196 2.22 31.31 -45.66
C ARG A 196 2.08 32.55 -44.78
N ILE A 197 1.04 33.35 -44.98
CA ILE A 197 0.82 34.54 -44.16
C ILE A 197 0.39 34.17 -42.72
N PRO A 198 0.92 34.84 -41.68
CA PRO A 198 0.53 34.57 -40.30
C PRO A 198 -0.87 35.12 -39.98
N TYR A 199 -1.68 34.30 -39.31
CA TYR A 199 -2.98 34.67 -38.73
C TYR A 199 -2.97 34.71 -37.19
N GLY A 200 -1.84 34.40 -36.54
CA GLY A 200 -1.66 34.48 -35.09
C GLY A 200 -1.82 33.13 -34.39
N SER A 201 -1.40 33.02 -33.12
CA SER A 201 -1.43 31.78 -32.33
C SER A 201 -0.86 30.55 -33.08
N ASN A 202 0.32 30.72 -33.69
CA ASN A 202 0.98 29.75 -34.58
C ASN A 202 0.19 29.34 -35.84
N VAL A 203 -0.98 29.91 -36.13
CA VAL A 203 -1.76 29.61 -37.34
C VAL A 203 -1.22 30.38 -38.54
N TYR A 204 -0.74 29.65 -39.55
CA TYR A 204 -0.20 30.18 -40.81
C TYR A 204 -0.94 29.55 -42.00
N GLY A 205 -1.23 30.38 -42.99
CA GLY A 205 -1.94 29.96 -44.19
C GLY A 205 -3.46 29.91 -44.03
N VAL A 206 -4.16 30.33 -45.09
CA VAL A 206 -5.61 30.58 -45.11
C VAL A 206 -6.44 29.33 -44.82
N GLU A 207 -6.00 28.15 -45.24
CA GLU A 207 -6.66 26.86 -44.95
C GLU A 207 -6.62 26.50 -43.47
N LEU A 208 -5.49 26.71 -42.79
CA LEU A 208 -5.44 26.43 -41.35
C LEU A 208 -6.22 27.49 -40.58
N ALA A 209 -6.19 28.76 -41.00
CA ALA A 209 -6.99 29.82 -40.39
C ALA A 209 -8.51 29.60 -40.55
N ALA A 210 -8.96 29.16 -41.73
CA ALA A 210 -10.37 28.80 -41.96
C ALA A 210 -10.84 27.64 -41.06
N ARG A 211 -9.98 26.63 -40.85
CA ARG A 211 -10.25 25.50 -39.95
C ARG A 211 -10.25 25.92 -38.49
N ALA A 212 -9.20 26.63 -38.07
CA ALA A 212 -9.02 27.08 -36.69
C ALA A 212 -10.19 27.98 -36.25
N PHE A 213 -10.45 29.03 -37.02
CA PHE A 213 -11.38 30.09 -36.61
C PHE A 213 -12.85 29.74 -36.91
N PHE A 214 -13.13 28.95 -37.97
CA PHE A 214 -14.49 28.73 -38.47
C PHE A 214 -14.88 27.25 -38.71
N SER A 215 -13.99 26.28 -38.47
CA SER A 215 -14.22 24.85 -38.77
C SER A 215 -14.52 24.55 -40.25
N LYS A 216 -14.07 25.41 -41.17
CA LYS A 216 -14.33 25.32 -42.62
C LYS A 216 -13.06 25.08 -43.43
N SER A 217 -13.24 24.66 -44.69
CA SER A 217 -12.21 24.73 -45.72
C SER A 217 -11.98 26.19 -46.14
N ALA A 218 -10.77 26.57 -46.55
CA ALA A 218 -10.53 27.88 -47.19
C ALA A 218 -11.38 28.10 -48.45
N LYS A 219 -11.83 27.02 -49.10
CA LYS A 219 -12.72 27.06 -50.25
C LYS A 219 -14.12 27.61 -49.93
N ASP A 220 -14.60 27.36 -48.71
CA ASP A 220 -15.99 27.56 -48.30
C ASP A 220 -16.18 28.84 -47.47
N LEU A 221 -15.17 29.73 -47.47
CA LEU A 221 -15.19 31.02 -46.79
C LEU A 221 -16.19 31.98 -47.45
N THR A 222 -17.08 32.54 -46.63
CA THR A 222 -18.00 33.62 -47.01
C THR A 222 -17.26 34.96 -47.19
N ILE A 223 -17.96 35.99 -47.67
CA ILE A 223 -17.42 37.36 -47.80
C ILE A 223 -17.00 37.89 -46.42
N ALA A 224 -17.78 37.64 -45.37
CA ALA A 224 -17.47 38.03 -44.01
C ALA A 224 -16.23 37.31 -43.46
N GLU A 225 -16.18 35.98 -43.59
CA GLU A 225 -15.06 35.16 -43.12
C GLU A 225 -13.76 35.50 -43.87
N ALA A 226 -13.84 35.74 -45.18
CA ALA A 226 -12.74 36.23 -46.00
C ALA A 226 -12.24 37.61 -45.54
N ALA A 227 -13.14 38.55 -45.23
CA ALA A 227 -12.78 39.87 -44.75
C ALA A 227 -12.19 39.86 -43.33
N ILE A 228 -12.67 38.97 -42.45
CA ILE A 228 -12.07 38.68 -41.14
C ILE A 228 -10.64 38.16 -41.31
N LEU A 229 -10.42 37.15 -42.15
CA LEU A 229 -9.07 36.66 -42.40
C LEU A 229 -8.17 37.75 -43.00
N ALA A 230 -8.65 38.53 -43.96
CA ALA A 230 -7.85 39.62 -44.56
C ALA A 230 -7.54 40.78 -43.60
N ALA A 231 -8.33 40.96 -42.53
CA ALA A 231 -8.09 42.00 -41.52
C ALA A 231 -6.87 41.71 -40.62
N ILE A 232 -6.61 40.43 -40.33
CA ILE A 232 -5.67 39.96 -39.30
C ILE A 232 -4.17 40.16 -39.64
N PRO A 233 -3.65 39.81 -40.84
CA PRO A 233 -2.22 39.76 -41.16
C PRO A 233 -1.40 41.02 -40.88
N LYS A 234 -2.03 42.20 -40.91
CA LYS A 234 -1.39 43.48 -40.60
C LYS A 234 -0.79 43.50 -39.18
N ALA A 235 -1.43 42.84 -38.22
CA ALA A 235 -0.96 42.71 -36.84
C ALA A 235 -1.63 41.49 -36.16
N PRO A 236 -1.18 40.25 -36.44
CA PRO A 236 -1.95 39.04 -36.14
C PRO A 236 -2.28 38.86 -34.65
N SER A 237 -1.31 39.13 -33.76
CA SER A 237 -1.54 39.07 -32.30
C SER A 237 -2.49 40.16 -31.79
N TYR A 238 -2.54 41.32 -32.45
CA TYR A 238 -3.36 42.46 -32.03
C TYR A 238 -4.82 42.29 -32.50
N PHE A 239 -5.02 41.87 -33.75
CA PHE A 239 -6.33 41.58 -34.33
C PHE A 239 -6.77 40.12 -34.13
N SER A 240 -6.20 39.42 -33.13
CA SER A 240 -6.59 38.04 -32.82
C SER A 240 -8.07 37.98 -32.39
N PRO A 241 -8.88 37.03 -32.91
CA PRO A 241 -10.26 36.86 -32.49
C PRO A 241 -10.40 36.41 -31.02
N TYR A 242 -9.31 35.95 -30.41
CA TYR A 242 -9.21 35.53 -29.01
C TYR A 242 -8.56 36.58 -28.10
N GLY A 243 -8.16 37.73 -28.64
CA GLY A 243 -7.49 38.80 -27.91
C GLY A 243 -8.45 39.88 -27.41
N ASN A 244 -7.95 40.74 -26.52
CA ASN A 244 -8.71 41.85 -25.92
C ASN A 244 -9.29 42.85 -26.96
N ASN A 245 -8.74 42.89 -28.19
CA ASN A 245 -9.20 43.76 -29.27
C ASN A 245 -10.06 43.01 -30.32
N LYS A 246 -10.75 41.93 -29.95
CA LYS A 246 -11.73 41.23 -30.82
C LYS A 246 -12.73 42.22 -31.41
N TYR A 247 -13.33 43.05 -30.56
CA TYR A 247 -14.15 44.20 -30.96
C TYR A 247 -13.33 45.49 -30.80
N VAL A 248 -13.72 46.53 -31.53
CA VAL A 248 -13.36 47.92 -31.17
C VAL A 248 -13.71 48.19 -29.71
N GLN A 249 -12.93 49.06 -29.06
CA GLN A 249 -13.24 49.55 -27.72
C GLN A 249 -13.38 51.07 -27.75
N VAL A 250 -14.34 51.59 -27.00
CA VAL A 250 -14.56 53.03 -26.83
C VAL A 250 -14.28 53.42 -25.38
N HIS A 251 -13.44 54.44 -25.19
CA HIS A 251 -12.93 54.93 -23.91
C HIS A 251 -13.43 56.35 -23.63
N ILE A 252 -14.75 56.50 -23.54
CA ILE A 252 -15.45 57.76 -23.20
C ILE A 252 -16.64 57.41 -22.31
N SER A 253 -17.07 58.33 -21.44
CA SER A 253 -18.28 58.14 -20.62
C SER A 253 -19.55 58.63 -21.33
N ASP A 254 -20.69 58.03 -20.99
CA ASP A 254 -22.02 58.46 -21.45
C ASP A 254 -22.29 59.95 -21.21
N GLU A 255 -21.87 60.47 -20.05
CA GLU A 255 -22.01 61.89 -19.73
C GLU A 255 -21.24 62.79 -20.72
N GLU A 256 -20.04 62.38 -21.15
CA GLU A 256 -19.27 63.15 -22.14
C GLU A 256 -19.87 63.05 -23.54
N VAL A 257 -20.37 61.88 -23.95
CA VAL A 257 -21.07 61.69 -25.24
C VAL A 257 -22.29 62.61 -25.34
N ILE A 258 -23.13 62.63 -24.31
CA ILE A 258 -24.34 63.47 -24.26
C ILE A 258 -23.94 64.96 -24.20
N LYS A 259 -23.02 65.34 -23.31
CA LYS A 259 -22.58 66.74 -23.13
C LYS A 259 -21.88 67.34 -24.35
N LYS A 260 -21.34 66.51 -25.24
CA LYS A 260 -20.66 66.93 -26.47
C LYS A 260 -21.49 66.70 -27.74
N ASP A 261 -22.73 66.21 -27.60
CA ASP A 261 -23.62 65.83 -28.70
C ASP A 261 -22.95 64.96 -29.77
N ILE A 262 -22.18 63.97 -29.31
CA ILE A 262 -21.47 63.00 -30.15
C ILE A 262 -22.51 62.02 -30.72
N ARG A 263 -22.60 61.92 -32.06
CA ARG A 263 -23.62 61.10 -32.75
C ARG A 263 -23.03 60.08 -33.73
N SER A 264 -21.73 60.14 -33.99
CA SER A 264 -21.05 59.30 -34.98
C SER A 264 -19.60 59.01 -34.57
N GLU A 265 -19.00 58.02 -35.23
CA GLU A 265 -17.55 57.75 -35.11
C GLU A 265 -16.71 59.00 -35.48
N ALA A 266 -17.16 59.81 -36.43
CA ALA A 266 -16.46 61.04 -36.82
C ALA A 266 -16.42 62.05 -35.66
N ASP A 267 -17.50 62.16 -34.88
CA ASP A 267 -17.57 63.05 -33.72
C ASP A 267 -16.67 62.56 -32.57
N LEU A 268 -16.64 61.24 -32.32
CA LEU A 268 -15.72 60.61 -31.36
C LEU A 268 -14.25 60.92 -31.70
N VAL A 269 -13.85 60.70 -32.96
CA VAL A 269 -12.48 60.95 -33.43
C VAL A 269 -12.14 62.45 -33.42
N HIS A 270 -13.10 63.33 -33.72
CA HIS A 270 -12.92 64.78 -33.69
C HIS A 270 -12.77 65.30 -32.25
N TYR A 271 -13.54 64.77 -31.31
CA TYR A 271 -13.45 65.11 -29.88
C TYR A 271 -12.12 64.66 -29.28
N ASN A 272 -11.77 63.38 -29.44
CA ASN A 272 -10.49 62.83 -29.03
C ASN A 272 -10.14 61.61 -29.88
N ALA A 273 -9.10 61.71 -30.70
CA ALA A 273 -8.61 60.61 -31.54
C ALA A 273 -8.12 59.37 -30.74
N GLN A 274 -7.91 59.49 -29.42
CA GLN A 274 -7.58 58.36 -28.53
C GLN A 274 -8.81 57.72 -27.87
N SER A 275 -10.02 58.24 -28.08
CA SER A 275 -11.27 57.68 -27.54
C SER A 275 -11.64 56.31 -28.10
N ILE A 276 -11.02 55.87 -29.19
CA ILE A 276 -11.29 54.58 -29.85
C ILE A 276 -10.01 53.76 -29.93
N THR A 277 -10.02 52.58 -29.31
CA THR A 277 -9.06 51.51 -29.63
C THR A 277 -9.63 50.67 -30.76
N LYS A 278 -8.96 50.65 -31.92
CA LYS A 278 -9.42 49.85 -33.07
C LYS A 278 -9.28 48.36 -32.79
N GLY A 279 -10.34 47.59 -33.02
CA GLY A 279 -10.34 46.13 -32.93
C GLY A 279 -10.50 45.44 -34.29
N LEU A 280 -10.62 44.12 -34.27
CA LEU A 280 -10.88 43.30 -35.46
C LEU A 280 -12.27 43.61 -36.04
N LEU A 281 -13.31 43.41 -35.22
CA LEU A 281 -14.72 43.64 -35.56
C LEU A 281 -15.21 45.02 -35.10
N GLY A 282 -16.20 45.58 -35.81
CA GLY A 282 -16.92 46.76 -35.37
C GLY A 282 -17.89 46.46 -34.23
N HIS A 283 -18.44 47.50 -33.60
CA HIS A 283 -19.41 47.33 -32.51
C HIS A 283 -20.35 48.54 -32.41
N VAL A 284 -21.59 48.30 -32.00
CA VAL A 284 -22.56 49.36 -31.67
C VAL A 284 -22.45 49.66 -30.18
N TYR A 285 -22.14 50.91 -29.85
CA TYR A 285 -22.19 51.40 -28.47
C TYR A 285 -23.45 52.22 -28.25
N SER A 286 -24.27 51.80 -27.28
CA SER A 286 -25.41 52.57 -26.79
C SER A 286 -24.97 53.41 -25.60
N PHE A 287 -25.07 54.73 -25.72
CA PHE A 287 -24.82 55.68 -24.64
C PHE A 287 -26.12 56.34 -24.19
N GLY A 288 -26.36 56.42 -22.88
CA GLY A 288 -27.55 57.03 -22.30
C GLY A 288 -28.85 56.23 -22.49
N GLU A 289 -29.92 56.71 -21.85
CA GLU A 289 -31.23 56.04 -21.83
C GLU A 289 -32.36 56.95 -22.34
N GLY A 290 -33.49 56.34 -22.71
CA GLY A 290 -34.69 57.06 -23.14
C GLY A 290 -34.47 57.95 -24.37
N ALA A 291 -34.83 59.23 -24.28
CA ALA A 291 -34.71 60.20 -25.36
C ALA A 291 -33.26 60.64 -25.65
N ASP A 292 -32.35 60.44 -24.69
CA ASP A 292 -30.94 60.80 -24.82
C ASP A 292 -30.06 59.64 -25.30
N ARG A 293 -30.64 58.45 -25.51
CA ARG A 293 -29.94 57.30 -26.09
C ARG A 293 -29.28 57.67 -27.44
N ARG A 294 -28.02 57.30 -27.61
CA ARG A 294 -27.25 57.39 -28.85
C ARG A 294 -26.62 56.02 -29.14
N ASP A 295 -27.02 55.41 -30.25
CA ASP A 295 -26.42 54.16 -30.74
C ASP A 295 -25.38 54.51 -31.81
N ILE A 296 -24.10 54.35 -31.50
CA ILE A 296 -22.98 54.71 -32.37
C ILE A 296 -22.27 53.44 -32.80
N TYR A 297 -22.33 53.11 -34.09
CA TYR A 297 -21.49 52.07 -34.67
C TYR A 297 -20.07 52.60 -34.91
N VAL A 298 -19.07 51.91 -34.35
CA VAL A 298 -17.65 52.22 -34.51
C VAL A 298 -16.99 51.12 -35.34
N LYS A 299 -16.37 51.50 -36.46
CA LYS A 299 -15.85 50.55 -37.45
C LYS A 299 -14.59 49.82 -36.97
N GLY A 300 -14.59 48.50 -37.07
CA GLY A 300 -13.43 47.65 -36.87
C GLY A 300 -12.49 47.60 -38.07
N ARG A 301 -11.54 46.67 -38.05
CA ARG A 301 -10.62 46.43 -39.18
C ARG A 301 -11.33 45.78 -40.37
N VAL A 302 -12.31 44.91 -40.12
CA VAL A 302 -13.10 44.19 -41.14
C VAL A 302 -13.91 45.15 -42.02
N ASP A 303 -14.51 46.18 -41.43
CA ASP A 303 -15.25 47.21 -42.14
C ASP A 303 -14.42 47.85 -43.26
N PHE A 304 -13.16 48.22 -42.97
CA PHE A 304 -12.26 48.80 -43.96
C PHE A 304 -11.86 47.81 -45.07
N VAL A 305 -11.92 46.49 -44.82
CA VAL A 305 -11.70 45.47 -45.86
C VAL A 305 -12.91 45.43 -46.79
N LEU A 306 -14.13 45.33 -46.24
CA LEU A 306 -15.37 45.25 -47.01
C LEU A 306 -15.64 46.54 -47.81
N GLU A 307 -15.46 47.71 -47.21
CA GLU A 307 -15.49 49.00 -47.92
C GLU A 307 -14.50 49.03 -49.09
N ARG A 308 -13.29 48.48 -48.90
CA ARG A 308 -12.27 48.49 -49.94
C ARG A 308 -12.56 47.50 -51.07
N MET A 309 -13.13 46.33 -50.75
CA MET A 309 -13.63 45.38 -51.75
C MET A 309 -14.75 46.00 -52.60
N ASN A 310 -15.68 46.74 -51.99
CA ASN A 310 -16.75 47.44 -52.72
C ASN A 310 -16.20 48.56 -53.62
N ILE A 311 -15.30 49.42 -53.11
CA ILE A 311 -14.65 50.49 -53.91
C ILE A 311 -13.90 49.93 -55.13
N LEU A 312 -13.38 48.71 -55.05
CA LEU A 312 -12.68 48.02 -56.15
C LEU A 312 -13.62 47.21 -57.06
N GLY A 313 -14.91 47.10 -56.72
CA GLY A 313 -15.91 46.38 -57.49
C GLY A 313 -15.89 44.85 -57.34
N TYR A 314 -15.30 44.33 -56.26
CA TYR A 314 -15.29 42.88 -55.96
C TYR A 314 -16.61 42.39 -55.36
N ILE A 315 -17.31 43.27 -54.62
CA ILE A 315 -18.62 43.02 -53.99
C ILE A 315 -19.50 44.26 -54.15
N SER A 316 -20.81 44.08 -54.06
CA SER A 316 -21.82 45.14 -54.07
C SER A 316 -22.08 45.73 -52.67
N THR A 317 -22.82 46.84 -52.61
CA THR A 317 -23.23 47.48 -51.34
C THR A 317 -24.08 46.55 -50.48
N ASP A 318 -25.01 45.80 -51.08
CA ASP A 318 -25.89 44.86 -50.37
C ASP A 318 -25.10 43.69 -49.77
N GLU A 319 -24.06 43.22 -50.48
CA GLU A 319 -23.11 42.20 -49.98
C GLU A 319 -22.23 42.74 -48.84
N VAL A 320 -21.87 44.04 -48.83
CA VAL A 320 -21.17 44.66 -47.68
C VAL A 320 -22.05 44.64 -46.43
N GLU A 321 -23.32 45.02 -46.53
CA GLU A 321 -24.23 45.04 -45.39
C GLU A 321 -24.47 43.63 -44.83
N ALA A 322 -24.71 42.65 -45.71
CA ALA A 322 -24.84 41.25 -45.34
C ALA A 322 -23.56 40.70 -44.66
N ALA A 323 -22.37 40.99 -45.22
CA ALA A 323 -21.10 40.53 -44.67
C ALA A 323 -20.74 41.21 -43.33
N LEU A 324 -21.07 42.49 -43.14
CA LEU A 324 -20.91 43.18 -41.86
C LEU A 324 -21.78 42.54 -40.77
N LYS A 325 -23.04 42.20 -41.10
CA LYS A 325 -23.93 41.50 -40.17
C LYS A 325 -23.36 40.14 -39.79
N GLU A 326 -23.01 39.31 -40.76
CA GLU A 326 -22.42 37.99 -40.54
C GLU A 326 -21.12 38.06 -39.71
N ALA A 327 -20.26 39.05 -39.97
CA ALA A 327 -19.01 39.22 -39.24
C ALA A 327 -19.20 39.59 -37.76
N ASN A 328 -20.18 40.45 -37.46
CA ASN A 328 -20.46 40.88 -36.09
C ASN A 328 -21.17 39.80 -35.26
N GLU A 329 -22.00 38.97 -35.91
CA GLU A 329 -22.67 37.80 -35.32
C GLU A 329 -21.75 36.55 -35.24
N LYS A 330 -20.47 36.65 -35.65
CA LYS A 330 -19.58 35.50 -35.79
C LYS A 330 -19.01 34.99 -34.46
N GLU A 331 -19.32 33.73 -34.15
CA GLU A 331 -18.59 32.93 -33.17
C GLU A 331 -17.33 32.30 -33.79
N PHE A 332 -16.27 32.24 -32.99
CA PHE A 332 -14.97 31.67 -33.34
C PHE A 332 -14.76 30.42 -32.50
N ASN A 333 -14.27 29.33 -33.09
CA ASN A 333 -14.01 28.12 -32.29
C ASN A 333 -12.86 28.35 -31.29
N ASP A 334 -12.90 27.67 -30.15
CA ASP A 334 -11.70 27.44 -29.33
C ASP A 334 -10.66 26.63 -30.11
N TYR A 335 -9.73 27.30 -30.79
CA TYR A 335 -8.60 26.61 -31.43
C TYR A 335 -7.57 26.19 -30.38
N ARG A 336 -7.84 25.05 -29.76
CA ARG A 336 -6.88 24.27 -28.96
C ARG A 336 -6.19 23.30 -29.91
N ASP A 337 -4.87 23.18 -29.85
CA ASP A 337 -4.20 22.03 -30.45
C ASP A 337 -4.81 20.77 -29.85
N ALA A 338 -5.31 19.86 -30.69
CA ALA A 338 -5.82 18.58 -30.26
C ALA A 338 -4.63 17.66 -29.93
N ILE A 339 -4.05 17.85 -28.73
CA ILE A 339 -2.96 17.03 -28.21
C ILE A 339 -3.58 15.82 -27.49
N VAL A 340 -3.49 14.65 -28.11
CA VAL A 340 -3.84 13.38 -27.47
C VAL A 340 -2.64 12.91 -26.66
N ALA A 341 -2.85 12.34 -25.46
CA ALA A 341 -1.77 11.92 -24.56
C ALA A 341 -0.76 13.04 -24.23
N PRO A 342 -1.20 14.25 -23.79
CA PRO A 342 -0.38 15.45 -23.83
C PRO A 342 0.93 15.36 -23.04
N HIS A 343 0.90 14.73 -21.85
CA HIS A 343 2.10 14.48 -21.04
C HIS A 343 3.12 13.57 -21.73
N PHE A 344 2.64 12.54 -22.43
CA PHE A 344 3.48 11.63 -23.20
C PHE A 344 4.05 12.28 -24.46
N VAL A 345 3.22 13.01 -25.20
CA VAL A 345 3.64 13.76 -26.39
C VAL A 345 4.73 14.77 -26.04
N MET A 346 4.59 15.53 -24.95
CA MET A 346 5.60 16.51 -24.55
C MET A 346 6.90 15.83 -24.11
N TYR A 347 6.83 14.66 -23.46
CA TYR A 347 8.00 13.84 -23.15
C TYR A 347 8.71 13.32 -24.42
N VAL A 348 7.95 12.79 -25.40
CA VAL A 348 8.51 12.38 -26.70
C VAL A 348 9.13 13.55 -27.44
N ARG A 349 8.49 14.73 -27.41
CA ARG A 349 9.03 15.97 -27.99
C ARG A 349 10.35 16.36 -27.34
N GLU A 350 10.45 16.34 -26.01
CA GLU A 350 11.69 16.67 -25.28
C GLU A 350 12.84 15.72 -25.67
N LEU A 351 12.60 14.41 -25.73
CA LEU A 351 13.58 13.41 -26.20
C LEU A 351 14.04 13.65 -27.65
N LEU A 352 13.12 14.04 -28.53
CA LEU A 352 13.45 14.37 -29.93
C LEU A 352 14.26 15.67 -30.01
N GLU A 353 13.90 16.72 -29.25
CA GLU A 353 14.59 18.00 -29.25
C GLU A 353 16.01 17.90 -28.66
N GLU A 354 16.22 17.09 -27.62
CA GLU A 354 17.54 16.78 -27.07
C GLU A 354 18.44 16.09 -28.11
N LYS A 355 17.87 15.15 -28.88
CA LYS A 355 18.63 14.30 -29.81
C LYS A 355 18.89 14.92 -31.19
N TYR A 356 17.87 15.55 -31.78
CA TYR A 356 17.90 16.08 -33.15
C TYR A 356 18.02 17.61 -33.21
N GLY A 357 17.81 18.30 -32.09
CA GLY A 357 17.72 19.75 -32.04
C GLY A 357 16.35 20.28 -32.49
N LYS A 358 15.86 21.31 -31.78
CA LYS A 358 14.54 21.90 -31.96
C LYS A 358 14.16 22.18 -33.42
N GLU A 359 15.06 22.75 -34.23
CA GLU A 359 14.75 23.08 -35.62
C GLU A 359 14.48 21.84 -36.50
N GLN A 360 15.23 20.76 -36.33
CA GLN A 360 14.99 19.51 -37.08
C GLN A 360 13.67 18.86 -36.67
N VAL A 361 13.32 18.96 -35.39
CA VAL A 361 12.07 18.43 -34.84
C VAL A 361 10.86 19.25 -35.30
N GLU A 362 10.95 20.58 -35.35
CA GLU A 362 9.86 21.46 -35.76
C GLU A 362 9.68 21.61 -37.28
N LYS A 363 10.75 21.43 -38.08
CA LYS A 363 10.76 21.73 -39.53
C LYS A 363 11.19 20.57 -40.43
N GLY A 364 11.71 19.48 -39.87
CA GLY A 364 12.29 18.37 -40.62
C GLY A 364 11.28 17.45 -41.31
N GLY A 365 10.00 17.54 -40.96
CA GLY A 365 8.95 16.64 -41.45
C GLY A 365 9.17 15.19 -40.98
N LEU A 366 9.59 15.00 -39.74
CA LEU A 366 9.79 13.67 -39.17
C LEU A 366 8.43 13.00 -38.91
N LYS A 367 8.36 11.69 -39.10
CA LYS A 367 7.21 10.88 -38.70
C LYS A 367 7.67 9.91 -37.61
N ILE A 368 7.06 10.02 -36.43
CA ILE A 368 7.45 9.29 -35.22
C ILE A 368 6.33 8.32 -34.84
N THR A 369 6.63 7.03 -34.81
CA THR A 369 5.77 5.99 -34.23
C THR A 369 6.21 5.75 -32.80
N THR A 370 5.29 5.85 -31.84
CA THR A 370 5.59 5.74 -30.40
C THR A 370 5.14 4.40 -29.81
N THR A 371 5.42 4.18 -28.53
CA THR A 371 5.03 2.95 -27.80
C THR A 371 3.62 2.97 -27.22
N ILE A 372 2.98 4.15 -27.15
CA ILE A 372 1.72 4.33 -26.43
C ILE A 372 0.63 3.44 -27.01
N ASP A 373 -0.16 2.83 -26.13
CA ASP A 373 -1.33 2.05 -26.50
C ASP A 373 -2.56 2.96 -26.33
N PRO A 374 -3.30 3.30 -27.40
CA PRO A 374 -4.35 4.32 -27.34
C PRO A 374 -5.52 3.91 -26.44
N LEU A 375 -5.79 2.59 -26.32
CA LEU A 375 -6.86 2.09 -25.44
C LEU A 375 -6.43 2.18 -23.97
N LEU A 376 -5.18 1.82 -23.65
CA LEU A 376 -4.66 1.94 -22.29
C LEU A 376 -4.48 3.40 -21.88
N GLN A 377 -4.00 4.28 -22.77
CA GLN A 377 -3.88 5.72 -22.50
C GLN A 377 -5.25 6.36 -22.25
N SER A 378 -6.23 6.13 -23.12
CA SER A 378 -7.58 6.67 -22.93
C SER A 378 -8.23 6.15 -21.64
N SER A 379 -8.01 4.87 -21.29
CA SER A 379 -8.47 4.30 -20.02
C SER A 379 -7.77 4.95 -18.82
N ALA A 380 -6.47 5.25 -18.91
CA ALA A 380 -5.73 5.93 -17.85
C ALA A 380 -6.24 7.36 -17.63
N GLU A 381 -6.46 8.12 -18.69
CA GLU A 381 -6.98 9.49 -18.64
C GLU A 381 -8.40 9.55 -18.06
N GLU A 382 -9.31 8.65 -18.51
CA GLU A 382 -10.67 8.54 -17.97
C GLU A 382 -10.66 8.19 -16.47
N ILE A 383 -9.86 7.18 -16.07
CA ILE A 383 -9.83 6.69 -14.70
C ILE A 383 -9.19 7.72 -13.76
N VAL A 384 -8.12 8.40 -14.17
CA VAL A 384 -7.56 9.52 -13.40
C VAL A 384 -8.63 10.62 -13.25
N SER A 385 -9.20 11.12 -14.35
CA SER A 385 -10.22 12.19 -14.30
C SER A 385 -11.43 11.84 -13.41
N LYS A 386 -11.86 10.57 -13.41
CA LYS A 386 -12.92 10.03 -12.54
C LYS A 386 -12.61 10.13 -11.04
N TYR A 387 -11.37 9.93 -10.61
CA TYR A 387 -11.02 9.95 -9.19
C TYR A 387 -10.65 11.35 -8.68
N ALA A 388 -10.14 12.23 -9.53
CA ALA A 388 -9.64 13.57 -9.19
C ALA A 388 -10.53 14.36 -8.20
N GLU A 389 -11.83 14.54 -8.49
CA GLU A 389 -12.71 15.32 -7.60
C GLU A 389 -12.98 14.60 -6.26
N THR A 390 -13.02 13.27 -6.25
CA THR A 390 -13.15 12.49 -5.01
C THR A 390 -11.87 12.60 -4.16
N ASN A 391 -10.70 12.56 -4.80
CA ASN A 391 -9.41 12.66 -4.12
C ASN A 391 -9.16 14.07 -3.57
N LYS A 392 -9.54 15.11 -4.33
CA LYS A 392 -9.57 16.50 -3.89
C LYS A 392 -10.47 16.71 -2.68
N THR A 393 -11.75 16.34 -2.79
CA THR A 393 -12.75 16.61 -1.73
C THR A 393 -12.60 15.74 -0.48
N ARG A 394 -12.24 14.45 -0.63
CA ARG A 394 -12.12 13.54 0.52
C ARG A 394 -10.73 13.57 1.16
N TYR A 395 -9.67 13.66 0.37
CA TYR A 395 -8.31 13.41 0.85
C TYR A 395 -7.39 14.63 0.73
N GLY A 396 -7.85 15.72 0.09
CA GLY A 396 -7.06 16.94 -0.08
C GLY A 396 -5.96 16.80 -1.15
N ALA A 397 -6.01 15.76 -1.98
CA ALA A 397 -5.09 15.54 -3.10
C ALA A 397 -5.65 16.23 -4.35
N THR A 398 -5.06 17.35 -4.75
CA THR A 398 -5.53 18.17 -5.88
C THR A 398 -5.01 17.67 -7.23
N ASN A 399 -3.97 16.83 -7.23
CA ASN A 399 -3.36 16.30 -8.44
C ASN A 399 -2.99 14.81 -8.29
N GLU A 400 -2.85 14.13 -9.42
CA GLU A 400 -2.62 12.69 -9.50
C GLU A 400 -2.00 12.32 -10.86
N SER A 401 -1.27 11.20 -10.92
CA SER A 401 -0.57 10.76 -12.13
C SER A 401 -0.50 9.24 -12.21
N LEU A 402 -0.50 8.70 -13.42
CA LEU A 402 -0.41 7.28 -13.72
C LEU A 402 0.67 7.04 -14.77
N LEU A 403 1.48 6.00 -14.58
CA LEU A 403 2.40 5.49 -15.58
C LEU A 403 2.29 3.98 -15.67
N ALA A 404 2.23 3.45 -16.90
CA ALA A 404 2.23 2.02 -17.16
C ALA A 404 3.27 1.61 -18.22
N VAL A 405 4.00 0.52 -17.97
CA VAL A 405 5.03 -0.02 -18.87
C VAL A 405 4.91 -1.54 -19.02
N ASP A 406 5.40 -2.08 -20.14
CA ASP A 406 5.67 -3.52 -20.26
C ASP A 406 7.04 -3.83 -19.61
N PRO A 407 7.08 -4.66 -18.55
CA PRO A 407 8.31 -4.96 -17.82
C PRO A 407 9.35 -5.74 -18.62
N ASN A 408 8.99 -6.33 -19.77
CA ASN A 408 9.87 -7.21 -20.54
C ASN A 408 10.71 -6.48 -21.59
N ASN A 409 10.34 -5.24 -21.94
CA ASN A 409 10.98 -4.44 -22.99
C ASN A 409 11.09 -2.94 -22.65
N GLY A 410 10.44 -2.46 -21.58
CA GLY A 410 10.50 -1.06 -21.14
C GLY A 410 9.60 -0.09 -21.90
N GLN A 411 8.74 -0.58 -22.81
CA GLN A 411 7.81 0.27 -23.57
C GLN A 411 6.79 0.94 -22.66
N ILE A 412 6.66 2.27 -22.78
CA ILE A 412 5.65 3.06 -22.08
C ILE A 412 4.31 2.89 -22.81
N LEU A 413 3.33 2.33 -22.12
CA LEU A 413 2.02 1.98 -22.68
C LEU A 413 0.95 3.03 -22.34
N ALA A 414 1.05 3.67 -21.17
CA ALA A 414 0.23 4.81 -20.76
C ALA A 414 1.06 5.76 -19.89
N MET A 415 0.87 7.08 -20.04
CA MET A 415 1.49 8.13 -19.23
C MET A 415 0.52 9.32 -19.08
N VAL A 416 0.09 9.55 -17.84
CA VAL A 416 -0.77 10.67 -17.42
C VAL A 416 -0.06 11.38 -16.28
N GLY A 417 0.37 12.63 -16.50
CA GLY A 417 1.20 13.38 -15.56
C GLY A 417 0.45 14.29 -14.58
N SER A 418 -0.85 14.46 -14.75
CA SER A 418 -1.74 15.28 -13.90
C SER A 418 -3.20 14.82 -14.00
N ALA A 419 -4.03 15.27 -13.07
CA ALA A 419 -5.48 15.03 -13.04
C ALA A 419 -6.22 15.66 -14.23
N ASP A 420 -5.75 16.85 -14.66
CA ASP A 420 -6.15 17.55 -15.87
C ASP A 420 -4.93 18.30 -16.41
N TYR A 421 -4.61 18.14 -17.69
CA TYR A 421 -3.48 18.83 -18.34
C TYR A 421 -3.74 20.32 -18.55
N TRP A 422 -5.00 20.71 -18.69
CA TRP A 422 -5.41 22.08 -19.03
C TRP A 422 -5.74 22.94 -17.81
N ASN A 423 -5.76 22.36 -16.61
CA ASN A 423 -6.05 23.07 -15.37
C ASN A 423 -4.77 23.72 -14.80
N ASP A 424 -4.66 25.04 -14.97
CA ASP A 424 -3.55 25.84 -14.46
C ASP A 424 -3.57 26.03 -12.93
N GLU A 425 -4.69 25.79 -12.21
CA GLU A 425 -4.75 25.88 -10.75
C GLU A 425 -3.94 24.78 -10.04
N ILE A 426 -3.72 23.65 -10.72
CA ILE A 426 -2.99 22.48 -10.21
C ILE A 426 -1.63 22.31 -10.90
N ASP A 427 -1.15 23.31 -11.64
CA ASP A 427 -0.02 23.21 -12.56
C ASP A 427 -0.16 22.02 -13.54
N GLY A 428 -1.33 21.85 -14.15
CA GLY A 428 -1.71 20.66 -14.93
C GLY A 428 -0.72 20.27 -16.05
N LYS A 429 0.04 21.22 -16.59
CA LYS A 429 1.07 20.99 -17.61
C LYS A 429 2.36 20.37 -17.05
N VAL A 430 2.54 20.29 -15.74
CA VAL A 430 3.68 19.65 -15.08
C VAL A 430 3.50 18.14 -15.07
N ASN A 431 4.32 17.43 -15.85
CA ASN A 431 4.32 15.98 -15.87
C ASN A 431 4.95 15.39 -14.59
N ILE A 432 4.11 15.04 -13.60
CA ILE A 432 4.57 14.49 -12.31
C ILE A 432 5.24 13.12 -12.46
N THR A 433 5.02 12.39 -13.56
CA THR A 433 5.70 11.09 -13.78
C THR A 433 7.24 11.24 -13.82
N LEU A 434 7.72 12.44 -14.14
CA LEU A 434 9.12 12.84 -14.28
C LEU A 434 9.62 13.74 -13.13
N ARG A 435 8.85 13.93 -12.05
CA ARG A 435 9.23 14.80 -10.92
C ARG A 435 9.56 13.99 -9.65
N PRO A 436 10.62 14.34 -8.90
CA PRO A 436 10.91 13.69 -7.63
C PRO A 436 9.80 13.93 -6.60
N ARG A 437 9.39 12.87 -5.91
CA ARG A 437 8.41 12.86 -4.81
C ARG A 437 8.84 11.81 -3.79
N LEU A 438 8.32 11.82 -2.56
CA LEU A 438 8.72 10.84 -1.54
C LEU A 438 7.92 9.53 -1.70
N PRO A 439 8.53 8.40 -2.12
CA PRO A 439 7.82 7.13 -2.39
C PRO A 439 7.19 6.50 -1.14
N GLY A 440 7.66 6.86 0.06
CA GLY A 440 7.19 6.31 1.33
C GLY A 440 7.33 4.79 1.37
N SER A 441 6.35 4.11 1.99
CA SER A 441 6.33 2.64 2.12
C SER A 441 6.34 1.84 0.80
N SER A 442 6.23 2.48 -0.38
CA SER A 442 6.42 1.80 -1.67
C SER A 442 7.89 1.49 -1.99
N PHE A 443 8.84 2.07 -1.24
CA PHE A 443 10.26 1.74 -1.36
C PHE A 443 10.63 0.41 -0.68
N LYS A 444 9.79 -0.09 0.25
CA LYS A 444 10.07 -1.27 1.08
C LYS A 444 10.47 -2.54 0.30
N PRO A 445 9.85 -2.92 -0.84
CA PRO A 445 10.28 -4.12 -1.58
C PRO A 445 11.77 -4.14 -1.95
N ILE A 446 12.38 -2.98 -2.19
CA ILE A 446 13.82 -2.85 -2.48
C ILE A 446 14.65 -3.11 -1.23
N VAL A 447 14.19 -2.64 -0.07
CA VAL A 447 14.80 -2.88 1.25
C VAL A 447 14.80 -4.38 1.59
N TYR A 448 13.66 -5.05 1.42
CA TYR A 448 13.54 -6.49 1.66
C TYR A 448 14.32 -7.31 0.63
N ALA A 449 14.37 -6.89 -0.64
CA ALA A 449 15.22 -7.53 -1.64
C ALA A 449 16.71 -7.42 -1.28
N ALA A 450 17.16 -6.27 -0.78
CA ALA A 450 18.52 -6.09 -0.28
C ALA A 450 18.81 -6.94 0.97
N ALA A 451 17.83 -7.15 1.85
CA ALA A 451 17.94 -8.08 2.97
C ALA A 451 18.04 -9.55 2.48
N PHE A 452 17.20 -9.97 1.55
CA PHE A 452 17.25 -11.35 1.04
C PHE A 452 18.56 -11.64 0.28
N LEU A 453 19.16 -10.63 -0.39
CA LEU A 453 20.53 -10.73 -0.93
C LEU A 453 21.64 -10.92 0.13
N LYS A 454 21.35 -10.70 1.43
CA LYS A 454 22.24 -11.03 2.56
C LYS A 454 22.00 -12.42 3.15
N GLY A 455 21.03 -13.19 2.64
CA GLY A 455 20.69 -14.53 3.14
C GLY A 455 19.49 -14.59 4.09
N TYR A 456 18.80 -13.46 4.33
CA TYR A 456 17.49 -13.49 5.01
C TYR A 456 16.39 -14.03 4.07
N ALA A 457 15.25 -14.43 4.63
CA ALA A 457 14.18 -15.11 3.91
C ALA A 457 12.78 -14.57 4.30
N PRO A 458 11.71 -14.85 3.51
CA PRO A 458 10.34 -14.48 3.86
C PRO A 458 9.86 -14.98 5.23
N THR A 459 10.41 -16.09 5.73
CA THR A 459 10.11 -16.66 7.06
C THR A 459 10.95 -16.08 8.19
N THR A 460 12.00 -15.30 7.92
CA THR A 460 12.79 -14.64 8.95
C THR A 460 11.89 -13.78 9.84
N VAL A 461 11.94 -13.99 11.16
CA VAL A 461 11.06 -13.28 12.11
C VAL A 461 11.68 -11.95 12.53
N LEU A 462 10.88 -10.89 12.49
CA LEU A 462 11.18 -9.55 12.97
C LEU A 462 10.05 -9.10 13.89
N TYR A 463 10.39 -8.67 15.10
CA TYR A 463 9.40 -8.18 16.06
C TYR A 463 8.98 -6.75 15.72
N ASP A 464 7.68 -6.55 15.49
CA ASP A 464 7.02 -5.26 15.39
C ASP A 464 6.67 -4.75 16.80
N VAL A 465 7.70 -4.24 17.49
CA VAL A 465 7.65 -3.68 18.85
C VAL A 465 8.40 -2.35 18.87
N MET A 466 8.07 -1.45 19.79
CA MET A 466 8.73 -0.13 19.93
C MET A 466 10.24 -0.31 20.09
N THR A 467 11.01 0.02 19.04
CA THR A 467 12.45 -0.29 18.95
C THR A 467 13.26 0.98 18.70
N LYS A 468 14.32 1.18 19.48
CA LYS A 468 15.26 2.30 19.31
C LYS A 468 16.45 1.91 18.44
N PHE A 469 16.84 2.80 17.54
CA PHE A 469 17.97 2.65 16.64
C PHE A 469 19.01 3.73 16.99
N GLY A 470 19.95 3.37 17.87
CA GLY A 470 20.82 4.35 18.53
C GLY A 470 20.05 5.20 19.54
N SER A 471 20.55 6.40 19.84
CA SER A 471 20.03 7.25 20.92
C SER A 471 18.85 8.16 20.54
N TRP A 472 18.51 8.27 19.25
CA TRP A 472 17.61 9.34 18.75
C TRP A 472 16.59 8.90 17.70
N TYR A 473 16.72 7.73 17.06
CA TYR A 473 15.78 7.28 16.04
C TYR A 473 14.86 6.18 16.56
N GLU A 474 13.59 6.53 16.73
CA GLU A 474 12.52 5.66 17.23
C GLU A 474 11.35 5.74 16.23
N PRO A 475 11.33 4.88 15.20
CA PRO A 475 10.27 4.87 14.20
C PRO A 475 8.98 4.25 14.75
N ASP A 476 7.84 4.84 14.40
CA ASP A 476 6.51 4.35 14.75
C ASP A 476 5.80 3.74 13.52
N ASN A 477 4.80 2.90 13.77
CA ASN A 477 3.90 2.37 12.75
C ASN A 477 2.84 3.39 12.34
N PHE A 478 2.27 3.22 11.13
CA PHE A 478 1.30 4.16 10.57
C PHE A 478 0.01 4.28 11.42
N ASP A 479 -0.34 3.23 12.15
CA ASP A 479 -1.50 3.17 13.06
C ASP A 479 -1.14 3.40 14.54
N GLY A 480 0.14 3.63 14.88
CA GLY A 480 0.61 3.79 16.27
C GLY A 480 0.52 2.51 17.11
N THR A 481 0.36 1.34 16.49
CA THR A 481 0.27 0.04 17.19
C THR A 481 1.47 -0.86 16.92
N PHE A 482 1.60 -1.93 17.71
CA PHE A 482 2.70 -2.90 17.62
C PHE A 482 2.13 -4.32 17.63
N MET A 483 2.55 -5.15 16.67
CA MET A 483 1.98 -6.49 16.45
C MET A 483 2.80 -7.65 17.05
N GLY A 484 3.96 -7.38 17.66
CA GLY A 484 4.81 -8.45 18.21
C GLY A 484 5.56 -9.25 17.13
N PRO A 485 5.78 -10.56 17.30
CA PRO A 485 6.55 -11.37 16.34
C PRO A 485 5.81 -11.49 15.00
N MET A 486 6.51 -11.19 13.90
CA MET A 486 5.99 -11.44 12.56
C MET A 486 7.08 -11.82 11.56
N SER A 487 6.74 -12.63 10.56
CA SER A 487 7.64 -12.97 9.46
C SER A 487 7.88 -11.78 8.52
N MET A 488 9.03 -11.73 7.84
CA MET A 488 9.31 -10.74 6.79
C MET A 488 8.23 -10.73 5.68
N ARG A 489 7.60 -11.89 5.37
CA ARG A 489 6.40 -11.99 4.51
C ARG A 489 5.28 -11.09 5.02
N GLN A 490 4.83 -11.31 6.25
CA GLN A 490 3.72 -10.54 6.85
C GLN A 490 4.10 -9.06 6.98
N ALA A 491 5.33 -8.77 7.41
CA ALA A 491 5.81 -7.41 7.60
C ALA A 491 5.80 -6.57 6.31
N LEU A 492 6.23 -7.15 5.19
CA LEU A 492 6.20 -6.48 3.88
C LEU A 492 4.77 -6.39 3.32
N ALA A 493 3.98 -7.45 3.39
CA ALA A 493 2.61 -7.51 2.88
C ALA A 493 1.64 -6.56 3.63
N GLN A 494 1.80 -6.45 4.96
CA GLN A 494 1.05 -5.53 5.83
C GLN A 494 1.76 -4.17 5.97
N SER A 495 2.91 -3.98 5.32
CA SER A 495 3.62 -2.70 5.22
C SER A 495 4.05 -2.08 6.57
N ARG A 496 4.36 -2.89 7.59
CA ARG A 496 4.78 -2.42 8.93
C ARG A 496 6.08 -1.61 8.85
N ASN A 497 6.23 -0.59 9.71
CA ASN A 497 7.37 0.33 9.67
C ASN A 497 8.58 -0.21 10.42
N VAL A 498 8.44 -0.60 11.69
CA VAL A 498 9.59 -1.00 12.49
C VAL A 498 10.31 -2.24 11.92
N PRO A 499 9.62 -3.31 11.50
CA PRO A 499 10.25 -4.42 10.78
C PRO A 499 10.94 -4.00 9.47
N ALA A 500 10.42 -3.02 8.72
CA ALA A 500 11.08 -2.54 7.52
C ALA A 500 12.39 -1.79 7.83
N VAL A 501 12.43 -1.03 8.93
CA VAL A 501 13.68 -0.41 9.42
C VAL A 501 14.67 -1.47 9.92
N LYS A 502 14.20 -2.51 10.62
CA LYS A 502 15.02 -3.68 10.99
C LYS A 502 15.59 -4.37 9.76
N ALA A 503 14.78 -4.63 8.72
CA ALA A 503 15.24 -5.19 7.45
C ALA A 503 16.29 -4.30 6.76
N GLY A 504 16.12 -2.98 6.75
CA GLY A 504 17.09 -2.03 6.21
C GLY A 504 18.40 -1.95 7.01
N TYR A 505 18.33 -2.13 8.33
CA TYR A 505 19.50 -2.27 9.20
C TYR A 505 20.29 -3.56 8.88
N LEU A 506 19.59 -4.70 8.81
CA LEU A 506 20.18 -6.01 8.52
C LEU A 506 20.73 -6.11 7.09
N ALA A 507 20.08 -5.48 6.11
CA ALA A 507 20.60 -5.35 4.75
C ALA A 507 21.84 -4.45 4.68
N GLY A 508 21.93 -3.45 5.57
CA GLY A 508 22.86 -2.33 5.53
C GLY A 508 22.45 -1.31 4.45
N ILE A 509 22.17 -0.07 4.87
CA ILE A 509 21.67 1.01 4.00
C ILE A 509 22.52 1.24 2.73
N PRO A 510 23.87 1.17 2.72
CA PRO A 510 24.65 1.25 1.49
C PRO A 510 24.29 0.19 0.43
N ASN A 511 23.91 -1.03 0.84
CA ASN A 511 23.46 -2.09 -0.09
C ASN A 511 22.04 -1.79 -0.63
N VAL A 512 21.19 -1.15 0.18
CA VAL A 512 19.85 -0.69 -0.26
C VAL A 512 19.98 0.41 -1.31
N ILE A 513 20.89 1.36 -1.10
CA ILE A 513 21.20 2.46 -2.05
C ILE A 513 21.77 1.91 -3.36
N ASP A 514 22.78 1.03 -3.27
CA ASP A 514 23.38 0.38 -4.44
C ASP A 514 22.35 -0.40 -5.26
N LEU A 515 21.49 -1.19 -4.61
CA LEU A 515 20.40 -1.90 -5.30
C LEU A 515 19.41 -0.92 -5.95
N ALA A 516 18.97 0.13 -5.25
CA ALA A 516 18.05 1.14 -5.81
C ALA A 516 18.65 1.84 -7.04
N ARG A 517 19.93 2.28 -6.97
CA ARG A 517 20.65 2.90 -8.09
C ARG A 517 20.81 1.91 -9.26
N LYS A 518 21.12 0.63 -8.99
CA LYS A 518 21.19 -0.44 -10.01
C LYS A 518 19.85 -0.65 -10.72
N MET A 519 18.76 -0.76 -9.96
CA MET A 519 17.38 -0.85 -10.48
C MET A 519 16.99 0.38 -11.33
N GLY A 520 17.61 1.54 -11.08
CA GLY A 520 17.48 2.75 -11.90
C GLY A 520 16.97 3.99 -11.16
N ILE A 521 16.80 3.90 -9.85
CA ILE A 521 16.27 5.01 -9.05
C ILE A 521 17.32 6.12 -8.91
N GLN A 522 16.95 7.31 -9.34
CA GLN A 522 17.78 8.51 -9.28
C GLN A 522 17.65 9.18 -7.90
N LEU A 523 18.30 8.58 -6.90
CA LEU A 523 18.47 9.20 -5.59
C LEU A 523 19.30 10.49 -5.72
N ASN A 524 18.70 11.61 -5.32
CA ASN A 524 19.17 12.97 -5.56
C ASN A 524 20.13 13.55 -4.51
N GLN A 525 20.38 12.82 -3.42
CA GLN A 525 21.37 13.17 -2.40
C GLN A 525 22.62 12.26 -2.50
N PRO A 526 23.76 12.67 -1.91
CA PRO A 526 24.90 11.80 -1.66
C PRO A 526 24.54 10.56 -0.82
N ASP A 527 25.30 9.47 -0.97
CA ASP A 527 24.98 8.19 -0.32
C ASP A 527 25.07 8.25 1.21
N ASP A 528 25.93 9.12 1.77
CA ASP A 528 26.10 9.34 3.22
C ASP A 528 25.01 10.22 3.85
N TRP A 529 24.16 10.88 3.05
CA TRP A 529 22.98 11.60 3.52
C TRP A 529 21.85 10.67 3.94
N TYR A 530 21.76 9.47 3.34
CA TYR A 530 20.66 8.54 3.55
C TYR A 530 20.88 7.66 4.80
N GLY A 531 20.04 7.86 5.81
CA GLY A 531 20.00 7.03 7.02
C GLY A 531 18.99 5.87 6.95
N LEU A 532 18.74 5.25 8.12
CA LEU A 532 17.76 4.17 8.28
C LEU A 532 16.33 4.55 7.85
N SER A 533 15.98 5.83 7.85
CA SER A 533 14.71 6.36 7.35
C SER A 533 14.49 6.10 5.86
N LEU A 534 15.55 5.84 5.06
CA LEU A 534 15.40 5.40 3.66
C LEU A 534 14.60 4.09 3.56
N ALA A 535 14.63 3.23 4.59
CA ALA A 535 13.82 2.01 4.64
C ALA A 535 12.29 2.29 4.64
N LEU A 536 11.90 3.51 4.99
CA LEU A 536 10.51 4.01 4.94
C LEU A 536 10.25 4.94 3.74
N GLY A 537 11.20 5.04 2.80
CA GLY A 537 11.09 5.88 1.61
C GLY A 537 11.43 7.36 1.82
N ALA A 538 12.28 7.69 2.80
CA ALA A 538 12.79 9.05 3.03
C ALA A 538 13.91 9.46 2.03
N GLY A 539 13.67 9.22 0.74
CA GLY A 539 14.53 9.63 -0.37
C GLY A 539 13.69 9.81 -1.62
N GLU A 540 13.79 10.97 -2.26
CA GLU A 540 12.92 11.30 -3.38
C GLU A 540 13.21 10.43 -4.60
N ALA A 541 12.15 10.00 -5.28
CA ALA A 541 12.20 9.21 -6.51
C ALA A 541 11.14 9.71 -7.49
N ARG A 542 11.38 9.52 -8.79
CA ARG A 542 10.38 9.81 -9.83
C ARG A 542 9.47 8.60 -10.02
N LEU A 543 8.21 8.81 -10.38
CA LEU A 543 7.27 7.72 -10.66
C LEU A 543 7.82 6.77 -11.75
N ILE A 544 8.42 7.32 -12.80
CA ILE A 544 9.06 6.54 -13.87
C ILE A 544 10.17 5.61 -13.37
N ASP A 545 11.01 6.07 -12.45
CA ASP A 545 12.09 5.27 -11.89
C ASP A 545 11.55 4.14 -11.02
N MET A 546 10.52 4.42 -10.22
CA MET A 546 9.87 3.42 -9.37
C MET A 546 9.11 2.36 -10.20
N VAL A 547 8.41 2.75 -11.26
CA VAL A 547 7.75 1.81 -12.19
C VAL A 547 8.77 0.89 -12.89
N LEU A 548 9.92 1.44 -13.32
CA LEU A 548 11.00 0.65 -13.90
C LEU A 548 11.69 -0.25 -12.86
N ALA A 549 11.86 0.20 -11.61
CA ALA A 549 12.35 -0.65 -10.53
C ALA A 549 11.37 -1.80 -10.24
N TYR A 550 10.06 -1.56 -10.22
CA TYR A 550 9.07 -2.63 -10.06
C TYR A 550 9.04 -3.60 -11.25
N SER A 551 9.44 -3.15 -12.45
CA SER A 551 9.59 -4.01 -13.63
C SER A 551 10.67 -5.10 -13.45
N VAL A 552 11.71 -4.83 -12.65
CA VAL A 552 12.75 -5.81 -12.28
C VAL A 552 12.15 -7.00 -11.55
N PHE A 553 11.22 -6.77 -10.62
CA PHE A 553 10.54 -7.87 -9.92
C PHE A 553 9.62 -8.64 -10.88
N ALA A 554 8.86 -7.91 -11.71
CA ALA A 554 7.92 -8.49 -12.66
C ALA A 554 8.56 -9.37 -13.75
N ASN A 555 9.79 -9.05 -14.20
CA ASN A 555 10.48 -9.75 -15.28
C ASN A 555 11.58 -10.74 -14.83
N GLY A 556 11.73 -10.99 -13.52
CA GLY A 556 12.69 -11.95 -12.99
C GLY A 556 14.12 -11.44 -12.83
N GLY A 557 14.32 -10.12 -12.65
CA GLY A 557 15.59 -9.53 -12.22
C GLY A 557 16.31 -8.64 -13.25
N TYR A 558 15.73 -8.42 -14.42
CA TYR A 558 16.34 -7.65 -15.52
C TYR A 558 15.97 -6.17 -15.46
N LYS A 559 16.95 -5.29 -15.66
CA LYS A 559 16.68 -3.86 -15.83
C LYS A 559 16.21 -3.57 -17.25
N MET A 560 15.13 -2.80 -17.37
CA MET A 560 14.73 -2.12 -18.61
C MET A 560 14.99 -0.62 -18.50
N ASN A 561 15.29 0.00 -19.64
CA ASN A 561 15.27 1.45 -19.79
C ASN A 561 13.88 1.86 -20.34
N PRO A 562 13.39 3.08 -20.08
CA PRO A 562 12.12 3.53 -20.64
C PRO A 562 12.25 3.71 -22.16
N ILE A 563 11.32 3.11 -22.91
CA ILE A 563 11.21 3.25 -24.36
C ILE A 563 9.90 3.98 -24.67
N ALA A 564 9.98 5.10 -25.38
CA ALA A 564 8.81 5.88 -25.82
C ALA A 564 8.62 5.90 -27.34
N ILE A 565 9.69 5.62 -28.10
CA ILE A 565 9.74 5.72 -29.56
C ILE A 565 10.04 4.35 -30.14
N LEU A 566 9.23 3.90 -31.09
CA LEU A 566 9.41 2.66 -31.85
C LEU A 566 10.08 2.90 -33.20
N LYS A 567 9.78 4.02 -33.88
CA LYS A 567 10.37 4.33 -35.20
C LYS A 567 10.38 5.83 -35.48
N ILE A 568 11.41 6.30 -36.17
CA ILE A 568 11.51 7.66 -36.71
C ILE A 568 11.81 7.57 -38.21
N GLU A 569 10.97 8.19 -39.03
CA GLU A 569 11.12 8.29 -40.48
C GLU A 569 11.36 9.76 -40.88
N ASP A 570 12.18 10.03 -41.89
CA ASP A 570 12.31 11.37 -42.47
C ASP A 570 11.14 11.70 -43.43
N ARG A 571 11.08 12.95 -43.88
CA ARG A 571 10.07 13.44 -44.86
C ARG A 571 10.07 12.73 -46.24
N ARG A 572 11.03 11.84 -46.50
CA ARG A 572 11.12 11.02 -47.72
C ARG A 572 10.74 9.55 -47.45
N GLY A 573 10.45 9.18 -46.20
CA GLY A 573 10.17 7.81 -45.78
C GLY A 573 11.42 6.98 -45.49
N ASN A 574 12.61 7.60 -45.37
CA ASN A 574 13.80 6.89 -44.93
C ASN A 574 13.72 6.67 -43.42
N ILE A 575 13.94 5.43 -42.96
CA ILE A 575 14.04 5.14 -41.52
C ILE A 575 15.34 5.77 -41.00
N LEU A 576 15.21 6.68 -40.05
CA LEU A 576 16.32 7.26 -39.28
C LEU A 576 16.65 6.38 -38.07
N GLU A 577 15.60 5.88 -37.40
CA GLU A 577 15.71 4.99 -36.26
C GLU A 577 14.55 3.99 -36.23
N GLU A 578 14.82 2.77 -35.76
CA GLU A 578 13.81 1.76 -35.47
C GLU A 578 14.24 0.99 -34.22
N TYR A 579 13.30 0.79 -33.29
CA TYR A 579 13.54 0.09 -32.04
C TYR A 579 13.96 -1.35 -32.29
N GLN A 580 15.15 -1.69 -31.81
CA GLN A 580 15.62 -3.07 -31.71
C GLN A 580 15.52 -3.50 -30.24
N ALA A 581 15.02 -4.71 -30.01
CA ALA A 581 15.01 -5.28 -28.67
C ALA A 581 16.46 -5.42 -28.18
N PRO A 582 16.80 -4.97 -26.95
CA PRO A 582 18.17 -5.03 -26.47
C PRO A 582 18.63 -6.48 -26.30
N GLU A 583 19.67 -6.88 -27.03
CA GLU A 583 20.28 -8.21 -26.94
C GLU A 583 20.83 -8.47 -25.53
N ASP A 584 21.61 -7.52 -25.00
CA ASP A 584 22.25 -7.58 -23.67
C ASP A 584 21.34 -7.00 -22.56
N ARG A 585 20.29 -7.73 -22.19
CA ARG A 585 19.48 -7.39 -21.00
C ARG A 585 20.30 -7.54 -19.72
N LYS A 586 20.48 -6.46 -18.96
CA LYS A 586 21.24 -6.47 -17.72
C LYS A 586 20.45 -7.08 -16.57
N LEU A 587 20.81 -8.30 -16.17
CA LEU A 587 20.38 -8.88 -14.89
C LEU A 587 21.03 -8.07 -13.74
N ILE A 588 20.21 -7.48 -12.86
CA ILE A 588 20.69 -6.65 -11.74
C ILE A 588 20.22 -7.13 -10.37
N LEU A 589 19.29 -8.09 -10.34
CA LEU A 589 18.79 -8.76 -9.14
C LEU A 589 18.76 -10.27 -9.42
N ASP A 590 19.17 -11.08 -8.47
CA ASP A 590 19.09 -12.54 -8.60
C ASP A 590 17.62 -12.96 -8.81
N PRO A 591 17.30 -13.78 -9.83
CA PRO A 591 15.93 -14.20 -10.11
C PRO A 591 15.22 -14.83 -8.90
N GLN A 592 15.95 -15.53 -8.03
CA GLN A 592 15.40 -16.11 -6.81
C GLN A 592 14.88 -15.01 -5.87
N ILE A 593 15.59 -13.90 -5.73
CA ILE A 593 15.16 -12.78 -4.89
C ILE A 593 13.97 -12.05 -5.51
N ALA A 594 13.96 -11.87 -6.84
CA ALA A 594 12.78 -11.37 -7.54
C ALA A 594 11.55 -12.29 -7.29
N TYR A 595 11.74 -13.61 -7.33
CA TYR A 595 10.70 -14.58 -7.00
C TYR A 595 10.22 -14.47 -5.55
N LEU A 596 11.11 -14.35 -4.55
CA LEU A 596 10.71 -14.18 -3.14
C LEU A 596 9.88 -12.90 -2.92
N ILE A 597 10.22 -11.80 -3.59
CA ILE A 597 9.42 -10.56 -3.54
C ILE A 597 8.05 -10.76 -4.20
N ASN A 598 7.99 -11.43 -5.36
CA ASN A 598 6.75 -11.75 -6.05
C ASN A 598 5.85 -12.66 -5.21
N ASP A 599 6.43 -13.69 -4.57
CA ASP A 599 5.76 -14.69 -3.73
C ASP A 599 5.18 -14.08 -2.45
N ILE A 600 5.79 -13.02 -1.90
CA ILE A 600 5.18 -12.21 -0.82
C ILE A 600 4.10 -11.27 -1.37
N LEU A 601 4.42 -10.46 -2.40
CA LEU A 601 3.55 -9.36 -2.82
C LEU A 601 2.32 -9.82 -3.61
N SER A 602 2.32 -11.03 -4.18
CA SER A 602 1.15 -11.64 -4.83
C SER A 602 0.34 -12.57 -3.92
N ASP A 603 0.82 -12.88 -2.72
CA ASP A 603 0.10 -13.65 -1.72
C ASP A 603 -1.04 -12.82 -1.11
N VAL A 604 -2.26 -13.14 -1.52
CA VAL A 604 -3.50 -12.53 -1.05
C VAL A 604 -3.76 -12.80 0.45
N SER A 605 -3.26 -13.92 0.98
CA SER A 605 -3.47 -14.32 2.39
C SER A 605 -2.57 -13.55 3.36
N ALA A 606 -1.36 -13.16 2.93
CA ALA A 606 -0.44 -12.33 3.72
C ALA A 606 -0.91 -10.88 3.91
N ARG A 607 -1.83 -10.39 3.06
CA ARG A 607 -2.41 -9.04 3.12
C ARG A 607 -3.49 -8.94 4.21
N PRO A 608 -3.66 -7.76 4.86
CA PRO A 608 -4.82 -7.48 5.71
C PRO A 608 -6.13 -7.70 4.96
N GLU A 609 -7.17 -8.10 5.69
CA GLU A 609 -8.45 -8.52 5.10
C GLU A 609 -9.35 -7.35 4.65
N GLY A 610 -10.48 -7.67 4.02
CA GLY A 610 -11.47 -6.70 3.55
C GLY A 610 -10.91 -5.72 2.51
N TRP A 611 -11.20 -4.43 2.69
CA TRP A 611 -10.88 -3.36 1.73
C TRP A 611 -9.44 -3.37 1.21
N TRP A 612 -8.45 -3.68 2.07
CA TRP A 612 -7.05 -3.75 1.67
C TRP A 612 -6.79 -4.89 0.67
N ARG A 613 -7.39 -6.05 0.93
CA ARG A 613 -7.31 -7.22 0.05
C ARG A 613 -8.05 -6.96 -1.26
N ASP A 614 -9.25 -6.38 -1.20
CA ASP A 614 -10.09 -6.10 -2.37
C ASP A 614 -9.42 -5.09 -3.31
N ARG A 615 -8.91 -3.97 -2.77
CA ARG A 615 -8.29 -2.90 -3.56
C ARG A 615 -7.00 -3.33 -4.25
N LEU A 616 -6.21 -4.21 -3.63
CA LEU A 616 -4.89 -4.64 -4.15
C LEU A 616 -4.93 -5.96 -4.95
N THR A 617 -6.10 -6.59 -5.14
CA THR A 617 -6.26 -7.84 -5.89
C THR A 617 -7.05 -7.59 -7.17
N ILE A 618 -6.50 -7.98 -8.32
CA ILE A 618 -7.16 -7.84 -9.62
C ILE A 618 -7.94 -9.13 -9.94
N PRO A 619 -9.27 -9.08 -10.09
CA PRO A 619 -10.09 -10.27 -10.33
C PRO A 619 -9.62 -11.09 -11.53
N GLY A 620 -9.42 -12.40 -11.33
CA GLY A 620 -9.00 -13.33 -12.37
C GLY A 620 -7.56 -13.19 -12.83
N GLN A 621 -6.71 -12.44 -12.11
CA GLN A 621 -5.28 -12.26 -12.40
C GLN A 621 -4.40 -12.71 -11.23
N ILE A 622 -3.11 -12.92 -11.51
CA ILE A 622 -2.08 -13.06 -10.49
C ILE A 622 -1.26 -11.77 -10.52
N ASN A 623 -1.44 -10.93 -9.50
CA ASN A 623 -0.79 -9.63 -9.42
C ASN A 623 -0.07 -9.45 -8.08
N ALA A 624 1.10 -8.82 -8.14
CA ALA A 624 1.76 -8.25 -6.98
C ALA A 624 1.37 -6.77 -6.85
N ALA A 625 1.30 -6.24 -5.63
CA ALA A 625 0.98 -4.83 -5.39
C ALA A 625 1.59 -4.32 -4.07
N LYS A 626 1.92 -3.03 -4.03
CA LYS A 626 2.45 -2.36 -2.85
C LYS A 626 2.02 -0.89 -2.80
N THR A 627 1.45 -0.49 -1.67
CA THR A 627 1.09 0.89 -1.33
C THR A 627 2.29 1.68 -0.79
N GLY A 628 2.26 3.00 -0.97
CA GLY A 628 3.15 3.96 -0.31
C GLY A 628 2.37 5.14 0.24
N THR A 629 2.72 5.56 1.44
CA THR A 629 2.32 6.86 2.01
C THR A 629 3.61 7.47 2.56
N SER A 630 3.89 8.72 2.21
CA SER A 630 4.90 9.54 2.87
C SER A 630 4.20 10.52 3.82
N ASN A 631 4.89 10.94 4.88
CA ASN A 631 4.34 11.82 5.90
C ASN A 631 5.21 13.09 6.00
N LYS A 632 4.57 14.23 6.27
CA LYS A 632 5.22 15.52 6.48
C LYS A 632 4.75 16.12 7.80
N ARG A 633 5.68 16.61 8.60
CA ARG A 633 5.37 17.33 9.84
C ARG A 633 4.83 18.71 9.49
N LYS A 634 3.66 19.05 10.03
CA LYS A 634 2.91 20.30 9.81
C LYS A 634 3.07 21.27 10.99
N SER A 635 3.08 20.74 12.22
CA SER A 635 3.42 21.46 13.45
C SER A 635 4.20 20.51 14.38
N GLU A 636 4.53 20.92 15.60
CA GLU A 636 5.30 20.08 16.54
C GLU A 636 4.57 18.77 16.90
N ASP A 637 3.23 18.83 16.99
CA ASP A 637 2.36 17.70 17.35
C ASP A 637 1.61 17.09 16.14
N GLU A 638 1.64 17.75 14.98
CA GLU A 638 0.87 17.33 13.79
C GLU A 638 1.75 16.74 12.68
N ILE A 639 1.52 15.46 12.36
CA ILE A 639 2.09 14.77 11.20
C ILE A 639 0.95 14.36 10.27
N TYR A 640 1.01 14.80 9.01
CA TYR A 640 -0.05 14.57 8.02
C TYR A 640 0.54 13.81 6.80
N PRO A 641 -0.28 13.02 6.07
CA PRO A 641 0.15 12.39 4.82
C PRO A 641 0.54 13.45 3.77
N PHE A 642 1.44 13.10 2.87
CA PHE A 642 2.06 14.04 1.94
C PHE A 642 2.01 13.57 0.48
N ASP A 643 2.72 12.49 0.15
CA ASP A 643 2.58 11.77 -1.12
C ASP A 643 1.90 10.42 -0.87
N THR A 644 1.03 10.02 -1.78
CA THR A 644 0.35 8.72 -1.75
C THR A 644 0.57 7.97 -3.05
N TRP A 645 0.83 6.67 -2.95
CA TRP A 645 1.25 5.83 -4.06
C TRP A 645 0.61 4.46 -4.02
N THR A 646 0.35 3.88 -5.19
CA THR A 646 0.19 2.44 -5.35
C THR A 646 0.93 1.99 -6.60
N PHE A 647 1.77 0.97 -6.44
CA PHE A 647 2.44 0.26 -7.52
C PHE A 647 1.95 -1.17 -7.55
N GLY A 648 1.80 -1.74 -8.74
CA GLY A 648 1.44 -3.15 -8.86
C GLY A 648 1.52 -3.65 -10.29
N TYR A 649 1.69 -4.96 -10.41
CA TYR A 649 2.16 -5.57 -11.64
C TYR A 649 1.72 -7.02 -11.81
N THR A 650 1.67 -7.42 -13.08
CA THR A 650 1.70 -8.80 -13.55
C THR A 650 3.00 -9.02 -14.33
N ARG A 651 3.22 -10.23 -14.84
CA ARG A 651 4.36 -10.53 -15.74
C ARG A 651 4.37 -9.70 -17.05
N ARG A 652 3.26 -9.05 -17.42
CA ARG A 652 3.08 -8.32 -18.70
C ARG A 652 2.83 -6.83 -18.57
N LEU A 653 2.66 -6.31 -17.36
CA LEU A 653 2.29 -4.92 -17.12
C LEU A 653 2.72 -4.49 -15.72
N VAL A 654 3.39 -3.35 -15.62
CA VAL A 654 3.60 -2.64 -14.34
C VAL A 654 2.89 -1.30 -14.44
N ALA A 655 2.07 -0.99 -13.44
CA ALA A 655 1.45 0.33 -13.29
C ALA A 655 1.83 0.93 -11.93
N GLY A 656 2.15 2.22 -11.94
CA GLY A 656 2.33 3.03 -10.75
C GLY A 656 1.43 4.26 -10.80
N VAL A 657 0.82 4.59 -9.67
CA VAL A 657 -0.01 5.78 -9.48
C VAL A 657 0.54 6.59 -8.31
N TRP A 658 0.57 7.92 -8.48
CA TRP A 658 0.78 8.90 -7.42
C TRP A 658 -0.46 9.79 -7.29
N ALA A 659 -0.79 10.19 -6.07
CA ALA A 659 -1.72 11.28 -5.76
C ALA A 659 -1.12 12.18 -4.66
N GLY A 660 -1.30 13.48 -4.80
CA GLY A 660 -0.64 14.49 -3.95
C GLY A 660 -0.88 15.92 -4.45
N ASN A 661 -0.14 16.88 -3.91
CA ASN A 661 -0.29 18.29 -4.24
C ASN A 661 1.00 18.84 -4.87
N ASN A 662 0.87 19.60 -5.96
CA ASN A 662 2.04 20.04 -6.72
C ASN A 662 2.96 20.99 -5.93
N ASP A 663 2.35 21.89 -5.17
CA ASP A 663 2.95 22.90 -4.29
C ASP A 663 3.66 22.33 -3.05
N GLY A 664 3.49 21.04 -2.76
CA GLY A 664 4.03 20.42 -1.55
C GLY A 664 3.27 20.79 -0.27
N SER A 665 1.99 21.16 -0.36
CA SER A 665 1.05 21.13 0.77
C SER A 665 0.76 19.69 1.23
N HIS A 666 0.21 19.53 2.43
CA HIS A 666 -0.12 18.21 3.00
C HIS A 666 -1.53 17.77 2.61
N LEU A 667 -1.78 16.46 2.65
CA LEU A 667 -3.10 15.85 2.47
C LEU A 667 -3.92 15.92 3.77
N LEU A 668 -5.13 15.37 3.77
CA LEU A 668 -5.97 15.22 4.96
C LEU A 668 -5.58 13.96 5.78
N PRO A 669 -5.82 13.89 7.11
CA PRO A 669 -5.31 12.81 7.97
C PRO A 669 -5.69 11.38 7.56
N LYS A 670 -6.85 11.22 6.90
CA LYS A 670 -7.36 9.93 6.43
C LYS A 670 -6.85 9.53 5.03
N ALA A 671 -5.89 10.25 4.46
CA ALA A 671 -5.31 9.93 3.15
C ALA A 671 -4.26 8.84 3.28
N SER A 672 -4.34 7.83 2.42
CA SER A 672 -3.32 6.79 2.29
C SER A 672 -3.14 6.37 0.84
N GLY A 673 -2.04 5.69 0.52
CA GLY A 673 -1.82 5.08 -0.80
C GLY A 673 -2.93 4.12 -1.24
N LEU A 674 -3.64 3.49 -0.31
CA LEU A 674 -4.76 2.58 -0.59
C LEU A 674 -6.04 3.34 -0.99
N ASP A 675 -6.31 4.44 -0.29
CA ASP A 675 -7.56 5.19 -0.39
C ASP A 675 -7.63 6.04 -1.66
N THR A 676 -6.50 6.70 -1.99
CA THR A 676 -6.34 7.60 -3.13
C THR A 676 -5.84 6.83 -4.37
N ALA A 677 -4.53 6.65 -4.49
CA ALA A 677 -3.85 6.04 -5.63
C ALA A 677 -4.28 4.58 -5.89
N GLY A 678 -4.64 3.84 -4.85
CA GLY A 678 -5.05 2.43 -4.93
C GLY A 678 -6.32 2.21 -5.77
N GLY A 679 -7.22 3.18 -5.84
CA GLY A 679 -8.44 3.07 -6.66
C GLY A 679 -8.20 3.25 -8.14
N ILE A 680 -7.43 4.27 -8.48
CA ILE A 680 -7.00 4.55 -9.85
C ILE A 680 -6.19 3.36 -10.38
N TRP A 681 -5.25 2.85 -9.57
CA TRP A 681 -4.45 1.67 -9.92
C TRP A 681 -5.32 0.43 -10.13
N HIS A 682 -6.27 0.15 -9.23
CA HIS A 682 -7.15 -1.02 -9.34
C HIS A 682 -7.98 -0.98 -10.62
N ASP A 683 -8.73 0.11 -10.84
CA ASP A 683 -9.62 0.25 -11.99
C ASP A 683 -8.81 0.19 -13.31
N PHE A 684 -7.63 0.82 -13.34
CA PHE A 684 -6.75 0.77 -14.52
C PHE A 684 -6.23 -0.64 -14.78
N MET A 685 -5.76 -1.37 -13.76
CA MET A 685 -5.26 -2.73 -13.93
C MET A 685 -6.38 -3.71 -14.32
N VAL A 686 -7.60 -3.53 -13.80
CA VAL A 686 -8.79 -4.28 -14.26
C VAL A 686 -9.06 -4.04 -15.74
N ALA A 687 -9.04 -2.77 -16.19
CA ALA A 687 -9.23 -2.43 -17.60
C ALA A 687 -8.11 -3.02 -18.48
N ALA A 688 -6.84 -2.85 -18.08
CA ALA A 688 -5.65 -3.24 -18.85
C ALA A 688 -5.41 -4.75 -18.91
N THR A 689 -5.96 -5.52 -17.98
CA THR A 689 -5.87 -7.00 -17.96
C THR A 689 -7.13 -7.71 -18.47
N LYS A 690 -8.19 -6.96 -18.81
CA LYS A 690 -9.45 -7.50 -19.31
C LYS A 690 -9.24 -8.43 -20.52
N GLY A 691 -9.69 -9.67 -20.40
CA GLY A 691 -9.56 -10.69 -21.46
C GLY A 691 -8.15 -11.29 -21.63
N ARG A 692 -7.17 -10.92 -20.79
CA ARG A 692 -5.82 -11.51 -20.80
C ARG A 692 -5.75 -12.69 -19.83
N PRO A 693 -5.03 -13.79 -20.14
CA PRO A 693 -4.88 -14.92 -19.24
C PRO A 693 -4.00 -14.55 -18.03
N ALA A 694 -4.29 -15.14 -16.87
CA ALA A 694 -3.44 -15.02 -15.69
C ALA A 694 -2.12 -15.77 -15.89
N GLU A 695 -0.99 -15.04 -15.88
CA GLU A 695 0.35 -15.63 -15.91
C GLU A 695 0.93 -15.70 -14.49
N LYS A 696 1.47 -16.85 -14.10
CA LYS A 696 2.25 -16.99 -12.86
C LYS A 696 3.62 -16.34 -13.02
N PHE A 697 4.15 -15.79 -11.93
CA PHE A 697 5.57 -15.49 -11.85
C PHE A 697 6.36 -16.81 -11.92
N GLU A 698 7.33 -16.89 -12.83
CA GLU A 698 8.12 -18.12 -13.02
C GLU A 698 9.01 -18.38 -11.82
N LYS A 699 8.97 -19.62 -11.30
CA LYS A 699 9.89 -20.07 -10.25
C LYS A 699 11.26 -20.36 -10.88
N PRO A 700 12.32 -19.63 -10.54
CA PRO A 700 13.66 -19.89 -11.07
C PRO A 700 14.27 -21.15 -10.46
N GLU A 701 15.39 -21.58 -11.04
CA GLU A 701 16.25 -22.60 -10.44
C GLU A 701 16.83 -22.11 -9.10
N GLY A 702 17.14 -23.04 -8.19
CA GLY A 702 17.67 -22.74 -6.86
C GLY A 702 16.61 -22.50 -5.76
N ILE A 703 15.36 -22.18 -6.10
CA ILE A 703 14.29 -22.03 -5.09
C ILE A 703 14.03 -23.36 -4.35
N SER A 704 14.18 -23.32 -3.04
CA SER A 704 14.02 -24.43 -2.11
C SER A 704 12.84 -24.21 -1.16
N PHE A 705 12.18 -25.30 -0.76
CA PHE A 705 11.12 -25.30 0.25
C PHE A 705 11.59 -26.13 1.44
N VAL A 706 11.61 -25.53 2.63
CA VAL A 706 12.24 -26.10 3.83
C VAL A 706 11.35 -25.87 5.04
N ASN A 707 11.19 -26.88 5.89
CA ASN A 707 10.46 -26.75 7.15
C ASN A 707 11.30 -25.97 8.17
N VAL A 708 10.70 -24.97 8.79
CA VAL A 708 11.32 -24.05 9.75
C VAL A 708 10.39 -23.80 10.93
N ALA A 709 10.98 -23.49 12.08
CA ALA A 709 10.24 -23.04 13.25
C ALA A 709 9.62 -21.66 12.98
N LYS A 710 8.33 -21.51 13.28
CA LYS A 710 7.54 -20.28 13.10
C LYS A 710 7.97 -19.15 14.05
N SER A 711 8.59 -19.50 15.18
CA SER A 711 9.16 -18.62 16.21
C SER A 711 10.31 -17.74 15.69
N SER A 712 11.22 -18.31 14.90
CA SER A 712 12.49 -17.70 14.50
C SER A 712 12.73 -17.67 12.99
N GLY A 713 12.15 -18.62 12.24
CA GLY A 713 12.47 -18.90 10.85
C GLY A 713 13.71 -19.79 10.66
N LYS A 714 14.30 -20.33 11.74
CA LYS A 714 15.41 -21.30 11.74
C LYS A 714 14.92 -22.74 11.53
N LEU A 715 15.81 -23.71 11.35
CA LEU A 715 15.43 -25.13 11.28
C LEU A 715 14.77 -25.56 12.61
N PRO A 716 13.69 -26.38 12.60
CA PRO A 716 13.08 -26.83 13.84
C PRO A 716 14.06 -27.71 14.63
N SER A 717 14.06 -27.58 15.95
CA SER A 717 14.75 -28.51 16.83
C SER A 717 13.94 -29.81 16.98
N GLU A 718 14.51 -30.82 17.64
CA GLU A 718 13.75 -32.03 18.04
C GLU A 718 12.58 -31.73 19.00
N TYR A 719 12.52 -30.49 19.51
CA TYR A 719 11.54 -30.03 20.49
C TYR A 719 10.57 -28.95 19.98
N THR A 720 10.78 -28.40 18.77
CA THR A 720 9.83 -27.43 18.20
C THR A 720 8.46 -28.13 18.01
N PRO A 721 7.37 -27.63 18.61
CA PRO A 721 6.05 -28.25 18.47
C PRO A 721 5.64 -28.35 17.00
N GLU A 722 5.01 -29.47 16.60
CA GLU A 722 4.62 -29.71 15.20
C GLU A 722 3.70 -28.60 14.65
N ALA A 723 2.86 -28.02 15.50
CA ALA A 723 1.98 -26.88 15.16
C ALA A 723 2.72 -25.57 14.85
N ASP A 724 3.98 -25.44 15.27
CA ASP A 724 4.86 -24.29 15.01
C ASP A 724 5.93 -24.61 13.95
N ILE A 725 5.81 -25.73 13.22
CA ILE A 725 6.64 -26.02 12.05
C ILE A 725 5.89 -25.59 10.78
N ILE A 726 6.49 -24.69 10.00
CA ILE A 726 5.95 -24.18 8.73
C ILE A 726 6.91 -24.43 7.57
N THR A 727 6.39 -24.66 6.36
CA THR A 727 7.23 -24.74 5.16
C THR A 727 7.52 -23.34 4.62
N GLY A 728 8.77 -22.88 4.77
CA GLY A 728 9.27 -21.64 4.17
C GLY A 728 9.73 -21.82 2.72
N VAL A 729 9.85 -20.70 2.02
CA VAL A 729 10.41 -20.62 0.66
C VAL A 729 11.71 -19.81 0.69
N PHE A 730 12.76 -20.32 0.08
CA PHE A 730 14.13 -19.82 0.19
C PHE A 730 14.81 -19.74 -1.17
N ALA A 731 15.68 -18.74 -1.37
CA ALA A 731 16.74 -18.85 -2.35
C ALA A 731 17.74 -19.92 -1.88
N GLY A 732 18.36 -20.66 -2.80
CA GLY A 732 19.20 -21.82 -2.44
C GLY A 732 20.39 -21.49 -1.55
N PHE A 733 20.90 -20.25 -1.62
CA PHE A 733 21.98 -19.74 -0.77
C PHE A 733 21.50 -19.16 0.58
N ALA A 734 20.18 -19.04 0.78
CA ALA A 734 19.54 -18.43 1.94
C ALA A 734 18.76 -19.46 2.79
N VAL A 735 18.96 -20.75 2.55
CA VAL A 735 18.41 -21.82 3.38
C VAL A 735 19.06 -21.76 4.78
N PRO A 736 18.28 -21.74 5.88
CA PRO A 736 18.85 -21.65 7.22
C PRO A 736 19.65 -22.92 7.56
N ASN A 737 20.77 -22.71 8.25
CA ASN A 737 21.67 -23.75 8.76
C ASN A 737 21.70 -23.81 10.30
N GLU A 738 21.16 -22.79 10.98
CA GLU A 738 20.95 -22.79 12.42
C GLU A 738 19.66 -23.53 12.80
N VAL A 739 19.67 -24.12 13.99
CA VAL A 739 18.49 -24.72 14.64
C VAL A 739 17.85 -23.70 15.57
N ASP A 740 16.53 -23.76 15.69
CA ASP A 740 15.71 -22.95 16.60
C ASP A 740 16.08 -23.19 18.07
N ASP A 741 16.41 -22.08 18.74
CA ASP A 741 16.84 -22.00 20.14
C ASP A 741 15.81 -21.30 21.05
N SER A 742 14.63 -20.95 20.52
CA SER A 742 13.56 -20.27 21.27
C SER A 742 12.85 -21.15 22.32
N TYR A 743 13.03 -22.48 22.29
CA TYR A 743 12.54 -23.37 23.33
C TYR A 743 13.71 -23.85 24.22
N GLN A 744 13.76 -23.34 25.45
CA GLN A 744 14.67 -23.83 26.48
C GLN A 744 14.02 -25.02 27.21
N PHE A 745 14.80 -26.07 27.44
CA PHE A 745 14.35 -27.24 28.20
C PHE A 745 15.06 -27.32 29.54
N VAL A 746 14.29 -27.54 30.59
CA VAL A 746 14.81 -27.95 31.89
C VAL A 746 14.07 -29.21 32.36
N GLU A 747 14.82 -30.09 33.02
CA GLU A 747 14.23 -31.24 33.70
C GLU A 747 13.69 -30.72 35.04
N ILE A 748 12.37 -30.75 35.19
CA ILE A 748 11.66 -30.35 36.41
C ILE A 748 11.15 -31.59 37.15
N ASP A 749 10.91 -31.42 38.44
CA ASP A 749 10.09 -32.34 39.23
C ASP A 749 8.61 -31.99 39.06
N LYS A 750 7.77 -33.01 38.76
CA LYS A 750 6.31 -32.90 38.64
C LYS A 750 5.60 -32.52 39.94
N VAL A 751 6.22 -32.76 41.10
CA VAL A 751 5.58 -32.52 42.41
C VAL A 751 5.79 -31.08 42.86
N SER A 752 7.03 -30.58 42.81
CA SER A 752 7.41 -29.22 43.22
C SER A 752 7.34 -28.18 42.10
N GLY A 753 7.41 -28.60 40.83
CA GLY A 753 7.55 -27.71 39.67
C GLY A 753 8.94 -27.06 39.53
N LYS A 754 9.91 -27.45 40.35
CA LYS A 754 11.28 -26.93 40.41
C LYS A 754 12.26 -27.78 39.61
N LEU A 755 13.50 -27.33 39.43
CA LEU A 755 14.55 -28.11 38.73
C LEU A 755 14.81 -29.44 39.44
N ALA A 756 14.72 -30.55 38.70
CA ALA A 756 14.97 -31.88 39.24
C ALA A 756 16.42 -32.02 39.74
N THR A 757 16.59 -32.78 40.82
CA THR A 757 17.90 -33.07 41.44
C THR A 757 18.32 -34.51 41.20
N GLU A 758 19.44 -34.93 41.78
CA GLU A 758 19.82 -36.36 41.81
C GLU A 758 18.82 -37.21 42.61
N PHE A 759 18.09 -36.63 43.57
CA PHE A 759 17.11 -37.33 44.41
C PHE A 759 15.72 -37.48 43.77
N THR A 760 15.35 -36.64 42.80
CA THR A 760 14.06 -36.71 42.12
C THR A 760 13.90 -38.06 41.39
N PRO A 761 12.90 -38.90 41.71
CA PRO A 761 12.68 -40.19 41.05
C PRO A 761 12.41 -40.03 39.55
N PHE A 762 12.93 -40.93 38.71
CA PHE A 762 12.72 -40.84 37.24
C PHE A 762 11.24 -40.68 36.82
N PRO A 763 10.23 -41.33 37.45
CA PRO A 763 8.83 -41.09 37.11
C PRO A 763 8.30 -39.70 37.52
N ALA A 764 8.89 -39.07 38.55
CA ALA A 764 8.62 -37.68 38.95
C ALA A 764 9.28 -36.65 38.02
N ARG A 765 10.29 -37.02 37.22
CA ARG A 765 10.95 -36.08 36.31
C ARG A 765 10.10 -35.80 35.07
N GLU A 766 10.12 -34.56 34.63
CA GLU A 766 9.51 -34.09 33.40
C GLU A 766 10.47 -33.14 32.68
N LYS A 767 10.74 -33.37 31.39
CA LYS A 767 11.39 -32.36 30.56
C LYS A 767 10.33 -31.37 30.09
N LYS A 768 10.25 -30.21 30.72
CA LYS A 768 9.30 -29.16 30.32
C LYS A 768 9.96 -28.17 29.36
N ALA A 769 9.22 -27.79 28.32
CA ALA A 769 9.56 -26.72 27.40
C ALA A 769 9.22 -25.35 28.01
N PHE A 770 10.11 -24.38 27.84
CA PHE A 770 9.92 -22.98 28.19
C PHE A 770 10.21 -22.15 26.94
N PHE A 771 9.19 -21.46 26.42
CA PHE A 771 9.35 -20.63 25.23
C PHE A 771 9.85 -19.24 25.63
N ARG A 772 10.85 -18.74 24.88
CA ARG A 772 11.47 -17.45 25.11
C ARG A 772 11.58 -16.65 23.81
N HIS A 773 10.93 -15.49 23.81
CA HIS A 773 10.97 -14.54 22.71
C HIS A 773 12.32 -13.83 22.67
N HIS A 774 13.03 -13.96 21.55
CA HIS A 774 14.32 -13.33 21.30
C HIS A 774 14.30 -12.49 20.02
N ALA A 775 15.00 -11.37 20.03
CA ALA A 775 15.28 -10.60 18.83
C ALA A 775 16.25 -11.38 17.91
N ILE A 776 16.15 -11.13 16.60
CA ILE A 776 17.10 -11.67 15.59
C ILE A 776 18.57 -11.26 15.82
N LEU A 777 18.80 -10.23 16.65
CA LEU A 777 20.10 -9.81 17.15
C LEU A 777 20.02 -9.73 18.68
N PRO A 778 20.13 -10.85 19.42
CA PRO A 778 19.93 -10.86 20.87
C PRO A 778 21.03 -10.08 21.61
N ASP A 779 22.24 -9.99 21.04
CA ASP A 779 23.34 -9.16 21.55
C ASP A 779 23.09 -7.63 21.43
N ASN A 780 22.00 -7.20 20.80
CA ASN A 780 21.63 -5.79 20.67
C ASN A 780 20.55 -5.44 21.72
N PRO A 781 20.91 -4.84 22.87
CA PRO A 781 19.96 -4.61 23.97
C PRO A 781 18.78 -3.72 23.56
N ASN A 782 18.98 -2.72 22.67
CA ASN A 782 17.88 -1.88 22.19
C ASN A 782 16.79 -2.64 21.41
N TRP A 783 17.09 -3.85 20.93
CA TRP A 783 16.14 -4.73 20.24
C TRP A 783 15.66 -5.84 21.16
N GLU A 784 16.57 -6.47 21.92
CA GLU A 784 16.25 -7.55 22.86
C GLU A 784 15.39 -7.06 24.02
N ASP A 785 15.75 -5.95 24.69
CA ASP A 785 14.99 -5.38 25.81
C ASP A 785 13.56 -5.00 25.37
N ALA A 786 13.39 -4.56 24.12
CA ALA A 786 12.09 -4.23 23.53
C ALA A 786 11.22 -5.46 23.26
N VAL A 787 11.83 -6.58 22.85
CA VAL A 787 11.14 -7.88 22.67
C VAL A 787 10.76 -8.46 24.03
N ARG A 788 11.69 -8.48 24.98
CA ARG A 788 11.51 -8.99 26.33
C ARG A 788 10.43 -8.23 27.09
N LYS A 789 10.48 -6.90 27.07
CA LYS A 789 9.41 -6.05 27.63
C LYS A 789 8.04 -6.37 27.01
N TRP A 790 7.96 -6.52 25.68
CA TRP A 790 6.70 -6.88 25.03
C TRP A 790 6.21 -8.27 25.46
N ALA A 791 7.10 -9.26 25.59
CA ALA A 791 6.74 -10.62 26.01
C ALA A 791 6.27 -10.65 27.47
N GLU A 792 6.90 -9.88 28.36
CA GLU A 792 6.47 -9.67 29.75
C GLU A 792 5.08 -9.01 29.82
N GLU A 793 4.86 -7.90 29.08
CA GLU A 793 3.59 -7.16 29.04
C GLU A 793 2.42 -7.98 28.46
N ASN A 794 2.70 -8.99 27.64
CA ASN A 794 1.68 -9.85 27.01
C ASN A 794 1.61 -11.28 27.61
N HIS A 795 2.38 -11.56 28.68
CA HIS A 795 2.48 -12.88 29.32
C HIS A 795 2.80 -14.01 28.32
N GLN A 796 3.74 -13.77 27.40
CA GLN A 796 4.10 -14.69 26.31
C GLN A 796 5.39 -15.49 26.57
N ASP A 797 6.26 -15.03 27.49
CA ASP A 797 7.43 -15.78 27.93
C ASP A 797 7.06 -16.64 29.16
N GLU A 798 7.46 -17.91 29.14
CA GLU A 798 7.52 -18.74 30.35
C GLU A 798 8.98 -18.78 30.83
N GLU A 799 9.29 -18.19 31.97
CA GLU A 799 10.62 -18.31 32.57
C GLU A 799 10.79 -19.70 33.22
N PRO A 800 11.89 -20.42 32.96
CA PRO A 800 12.16 -21.70 33.61
C PRO A 800 12.38 -21.52 35.11
N PRO A 801 12.00 -22.50 35.96
CA PRO A 801 12.33 -22.46 37.38
C PRO A 801 13.84 -22.37 37.58
N THR A 802 14.27 -21.51 38.50
CA THR A 802 15.68 -21.32 38.87
C THR A 802 16.03 -21.96 40.20
N GLU A 803 15.02 -22.34 41.00
CA GLU A 803 15.18 -23.12 42.21
C GLU A 803 15.24 -24.63 41.90
N TYR A 804 15.99 -25.36 42.72
CA TYR A 804 16.02 -26.82 42.71
C TYR A 804 14.92 -27.41 43.59
N ASP A 805 14.45 -28.60 43.22
CA ASP A 805 13.52 -29.44 43.97
C ASP A 805 13.99 -29.64 45.43
N ASP A 806 13.09 -29.28 46.35
CA ASP A 806 13.22 -29.36 47.80
C ASP A 806 12.26 -30.40 48.43
N VAL A 807 11.52 -31.14 47.61
CA VAL A 807 10.60 -32.21 48.02
C VAL A 807 11.32 -33.57 48.00
N HIS A 808 12.09 -33.86 46.94
CA HIS A 808 12.94 -35.04 46.89
C HIS A 808 14.32 -34.73 47.47
N THR A 809 14.63 -35.41 48.57
CA THR A 809 15.83 -35.20 49.37
C THR A 809 16.39 -36.54 49.81
N ALA A 810 17.64 -36.56 50.25
CA ALA A 810 18.26 -37.76 50.85
C ALA A 810 17.47 -38.34 52.05
N ASN A 811 16.57 -37.57 52.68
CA ASN A 811 15.68 -38.05 53.74
C ASN A 811 14.39 -38.67 53.16
N THR A 812 13.73 -38.03 52.20
CA THR A 812 12.50 -38.56 51.59
C THR A 812 12.77 -39.81 50.76
N GLU A 813 13.96 -39.92 50.14
CA GLU A 813 14.38 -41.15 49.46
C GLU A 813 14.51 -42.37 50.40
N GLN A 814 14.75 -42.16 51.70
CA GLN A 814 14.82 -43.26 52.68
C GLN A 814 13.45 -43.78 53.11
N VAL A 815 12.37 -43.04 52.85
CA VAL A 815 10.99 -43.36 53.27
C VAL A 815 10.19 -43.88 52.08
N LYS A 816 10.70 -44.94 51.44
CA LYS A 816 10.03 -45.55 50.27
C LYS A 816 8.71 -46.22 50.69
N PRO A 817 7.68 -46.21 49.83
CA PRO A 817 6.44 -46.92 50.09
C PRO A 817 6.67 -48.43 50.15
N ASP A 818 5.81 -49.15 50.85
CA ASP A 818 5.76 -50.61 50.84
C ASP A 818 4.41 -51.12 50.33
N ILE A 819 4.46 -52.18 49.52
CA ILE A 819 3.29 -52.82 48.94
C ILE A 819 3.45 -54.34 48.99
N ARG A 820 2.36 -55.03 49.32
CA ARG A 820 2.28 -56.48 49.31
C ARG A 820 0.98 -56.96 48.68
N ILE A 821 1.04 -57.84 47.69
CA ILE A 821 -0.17 -58.54 47.23
C ILE A 821 -0.61 -59.52 48.32
N VAL A 822 -1.87 -59.39 48.75
CA VAL A 822 -2.52 -60.22 49.78
C VAL A 822 -3.44 -61.26 49.14
N SER A 823 -4.13 -60.86 48.07
CA SER A 823 -4.95 -61.74 47.22
C SER A 823 -4.67 -61.43 45.75
N PRO A 824 -4.56 -62.43 44.86
CA PRO A 824 -4.45 -63.87 45.18
C PRO A 824 -3.18 -64.16 45.99
N VAL A 825 -3.07 -65.38 46.55
CA VAL A 825 -1.87 -65.80 47.29
C VAL A 825 -0.81 -66.38 46.33
N LEU A 826 0.45 -66.42 46.77
CA LEU A 826 1.54 -67.06 46.03
C LEU A 826 1.20 -68.53 45.72
N GLN A 827 1.34 -68.92 44.45
CA GLN A 827 0.94 -70.22 43.88
C GLN A 827 -0.56 -70.52 43.97
N GLY A 828 -1.39 -69.51 44.25
CA GLY A 828 -2.84 -69.59 44.20
C GLY A 828 -3.37 -69.89 42.79
N VAL A 829 -4.56 -70.46 42.73
CA VAL A 829 -5.28 -70.66 41.47
C VAL A 829 -6.13 -69.42 41.19
N VAL A 830 -6.11 -68.93 39.95
CA VAL A 830 -6.90 -67.78 39.48
C VAL A 830 -7.72 -68.16 38.26
N SER A 831 -8.90 -67.57 38.08
CA SER A 831 -9.86 -67.96 37.05
C SER A 831 -10.20 -66.85 36.06
N ALA A 832 -10.78 -67.23 34.92
CA ALA A 832 -11.29 -66.32 33.91
C ALA A 832 -12.78 -66.01 34.17
N PRO A 833 -13.29 -64.80 33.83
CA PRO A 833 -12.66 -63.80 32.95
C PRO A 833 -11.85 -62.69 33.67
N TYR A 834 -11.89 -62.60 35.00
CA TYR A 834 -11.19 -61.59 35.80
C TYR A 834 -10.58 -62.18 37.07
N VAL A 835 -9.49 -61.59 37.55
CA VAL A 835 -8.93 -61.83 38.90
C VAL A 835 -8.86 -60.51 39.68
N ASP A 836 -9.39 -60.49 40.90
CA ASP A 836 -9.24 -59.38 41.85
C ASP A 836 -7.86 -59.43 42.52
N VAL A 837 -7.11 -58.33 42.45
CA VAL A 837 -5.81 -58.17 43.11
C VAL A 837 -5.97 -57.19 44.27
N VAL A 838 -5.89 -57.73 45.48
CA VAL A 838 -5.95 -56.99 46.74
C VAL A 838 -4.54 -56.83 47.29
N VAL A 839 -4.16 -55.58 47.55
CA VAL A 839 -2.84 -55.23 48.08
C VAL A 839 -2.97 -54.60 49.48
N ASP A 840 -1.98 -54.85 50.31
CA ASP A 840 -1.70 -54.12 51.54
C ASP A 840 -0.65 -53.05 51.20
N ILE A 841 -0.88 -51.82 51.65
CA ILE A 841 -0.09 -50.65 51.28
C ILE A 841 0.26 -49.87 52.54
N ASN A 842 1.56 -49.65 52.75
CA ASN A 842 2.07 -48.70 53.72
C ASN A 842 2.87 -47.62 52.97
N SER A 843 2.21 -46.47 52.71
CA SER A 843 2.87 -45.31 52.12
C SER A 843 2.73 -44.09 53.04
N PRO A 844 3.77 -43.73 53.82
CA PRO A 844 3.75 -42.55 54.69
C PRO A 844 3.54 -41.23 53.95
N ALA A 845 3.94 -41.15 52.68
CA ALA A 845 3.74 -39.99 51.80
C ALA A 845 2.36 -39.97 51.12
N GLY A 846 1.50 -40.97 51.34
CA GLY A 846 0.28 -41.18 50.56
C GLY A 846 0.54 -41.92 49.24
N VAL A 847 -0.50 -42.23 48.48
CA VAL A 847 -0.42 -43.04 47.25
C VAL A 847 -0.81 -42.16 46.06
N ALA A 848 0.00 -42.14 45.01
CA ALA A 848 -0.37 -41.56 43.72
C ALA A 848 -1.17 -42.57 42.90
N GLN A 849 -0.58 -43.75 42.65
CA GLN A 849 -1.22 -44.83 41.88
C GLN A 849 -0.63 -46.20 42.21
N VAL A 850 -1.38 -47.25 41.88
CA VAL A 850 -0.86 -48.62 41.79
C VAL A 850 -1.07 -49.15 40.37
N ASP A 851 0.02 -49.54 39.73
CA ASP A 851 0.04 -50.16 38.40
C ASP A 851 0.05 -51.69 38.54
N TYR A 852 -0.90 -52.35 37.88
CA TYR A 852 -1.04 -53.80 37.88
C TYR A 852 -0.64 -54.41 36.55
N TYR A 853 0.32 -55.32 36.61
CA TYR A 853 0.87 -56.04 35.48
C TYR A 853 0.49 -57.52 35.54
N TRP A 854 0.25 -58.09 34.36
CA TRP A 854 0.20 -59.52 34.11
C TRP A 854 1.40 -59.90 33.26
N ASP A 855 2.27 -60.72 33.83
CA ASP A 855 3.66 -60.90 33.38
C ASP A 855 4.33 -59.52 33.23
N ASP A 856 4.81 -59.17 32.02
CA ASP A 856 5.39 -57.86 31.72
C ASP A 856 4.39 -56.82 31.16
N THR A 857 3.10 -57.19 31.00
CA THR A 857 2.08 -56.31 30.39
C THR A 857 1.32 -55.52 31.42
N LEU A 858 1.33 -54.18 31.34
CA LEU A 858 0.46 -53.32 32.14
C LEU A 858 -1.01 -53.58 31.77
N VAL A 859 -1.85 -53.89 32.76
CA VAL A 859 -3.26 -54.22 32.59
C VAL A 859 -4.16 -53.09 33.08
N GLU A 860 -3.81 -52.47 34.21
CA GLU A 860 -4.63 -51.45 34.88
C GLU A 860 -3.78 -50.53 35.76
N THR A 861 -4.15 -49.25 35.85
CA THR A 861 -3.59 -48.26 36.79
C THR A 861 -4.72 -47.78 37.70
N VAL A 862 -4.50 -47.78 39.01
CA VAL A 862 -5.52 -47.44 40.02
C VAL A 862 -5.03 -46.28 40.90
N GLU A 863 -5.62 -45.10 40.68
CA GLU A 863 -5.26 -43.84 41.34
C GLU A 863 -6.04 -43.55 42.64
N LYS A 864 -6.99 -44.42 43.03
CA LYS A 864 -7.94 -44.15 44.12
C LYS A 864 -8.10 -45.33 45.08
N PRO A 865 -8.31 -45.07 46.39
CA PRO A 865 -8.58 -46.13 47.36
C PRO A 865 -9.89 -46.85 46.98
N PRO A 866 -9.98 -48.19 47.14
CA PRO A 866 -9.09 -49.04 47.93
C PRO A 866 -7.82 -49.56 47.21
N TYR A 867 -7.45 -49.00 46.05
CA TYR A 867 -6.29 -49.43 45.26
C TYR A 867 -6.31 -50.95 44.97
N ARG A 868 -7.42 -51.47 44.44
CA ARG A 868 -7.55 -52.88 44.00
C ARG A 868 -7.56 -52.95 42.49
N GLY A 869 -6.79 -53.86 41.90
CA GLY A 869 -6.83 -54.16 40.47
C GLY A 869 -7.83 -55.27 40.15
N GLN A 870 -8.41 -55.27 38.96
CA GLN A 870 -9.30 -56.33 38.46
C GLN A 870 -8.84 -56.76 37.05
N LEU A 871 -7.90 -57.71 37.01
CA LEU A 871 -7.18 -58.05 35.78
C LEU A 871 -8.01 -58.95 34.86
N LYS A 872 -8.31 -58.47 33.65
CA LYS A 872 -9.15 -59.19 32.68
C LYS A 872 -8.38 -60.27 31.91
N LEU A 873 -8.26 -61.46 32.50
CA LEU A 873 -7.54 -62.61 31.93
C LEU A 873 -8.00 -62.98 30.51
N ALA A 874 -9.29 -62.81 30.21
CA ALA A 874 -9.86 -63.10 28.89
C ALA A 874 -9.26 -62.25 27.74
N LYS A 875 -8.67 -61.07 28.03
CA LYS A 875 -7.93 -60.27 27.03
C LYS A 875 -6.48 -60.71 26.85
N LEU A 876 -5.93 -61.48 27.80
CA LEU A 876 -4.50 -61.76 27.94
C LEU A 876 -4.12 -63.16 27.41
N SER A 877 -5.08 -63.90 26.84
CA SER A 877 -4.89 -65.25 26.27
C SER A 877 -4.32 -66.29 27.25
N ALA A 878 -4.52 -66.08 28.54
CA ALA A 878 -4.16 -67.00 29.62
C ALA A 878 -4.83 -68.38 29.41
N LYS A 879 -4.03 -69.47 29.44
CA LYS A 879 -4.53 -70.83 29.21
C LYS A 879 -4.73 -71.56 30.53
N GLU A 880 -5.76 -72.40 30.60
CA GLU A 880 -5.96 -73.26 31.77
C GLU A 880 -4.70 -74.12 32.03
N GLY A 881 -4.19 -74.05 33.26
CA GLY A 881 -3.00 -74.75 33.71
C GLY A 881 -1.67 -74.00 33.61
N SER A 882 -1.58 -72.84 32.93
CA SER A 882 -0.32 -72.06 32.85
C SER A 882 -0.02 -71.28 34.14
N LEU A 883 1.27 -71.05 34.39
CA LEU A 883 1.78 -70.17 35.44
C LEU A 883 2.02 -68.77 34.85
N HIS A 884 1.70 -67.73 35.62
CA HIS A 884 1.85 -66.32 35.27
C HIS A 884 2.23 -65.51 36.50
N VAL A 885 2.84 -64.34 36.30
CA VAL A 885 3.18 -63.41 37.40
C VAL A 885 2.19 -62.26 37.45
N ILE A 886 1.56 -62.05 38.61
CA ILE A 886 0.87 -60.79 38.91
C ILE A 886 1.87 -59.89 39.64
N ARG A 887 2.06 -58.68 39.13
CA ARG A 887 2.94 -57.67 39.73
C ARG A 887 2.19 -56.36 39.95
N ALA A 888 2.25 -55.86 41.18
CA ALA A 888 1.69 -54.57 41.57
C ALA A 888 2.82 -53.61 41.91
N VAL A 889 2.91 -52.49 41.19
CA VAL A 889 3.90 -51.44 41.39
C VAL A 889 3.20 -50.24 42.02
N LEU A 890 3.55 -49.92 43.26
CA LEU A 890 3.04 -48.77 43.98
C LEU A 890 3.93 -47.56 43.71
N PHE A 891 3.31 -46.42 43.41
CA PHE A 891 3.93 -45.10 43.44
C PHE A 891 3.32 -44.28 44.57
N ASP A 892 4.15 -43.74 45.46
CA ASP A 892 3.70 -42.78 46.47
C ASP A 892 3.39 -41.40 45.85
N ALA A 893 2.88 -40.46 46.65
CA ALA A 893 2.60 -39.10 46.17
C ALA A 893 3.86 -38.31 45.72
N LEU A 894 5.06 -38.85 45.97
CA LEU A 894 6.36 -38.35 45.53
C LEU A 894 6.95 -39.20 44.37
N TYR A 895 6.16 -40.10 43.79
CA TYR A 895 6.59 -41.09 42.79
C TYR A 895 7.83 -41.94 43.17
N HIS A 896 8.20 -42.04 44.46
CA HIS A 896 8.99 -43.19 44.88
C HIS A 896 8.16 -44.44 44.66
N SER A 897 8.81 -45.52 44.24
CA SER A 897 8.13 -46.77 43.95
C SER A 897 8.74 -47.97 44.64
N ASN A 898 7.87 -48.94 44.87
CA ASN A 898 8.18 -50.28 45.32
C ASN A 898 7.17 -51.24 44.69
N GLN A 899 7.50 -52.52 44.62
CA GLN A 899 6.66 -53.49 43.92
C GLN A 899 6.54 -54.81 44.67
N SER A 900 5.37 -55.43 44.54
CA SER A 900 5.11 -56.79 44.97
C SER A 900 4.84 -57.66 43.75
N SER A 901 5.22 -58.93 43.80
CA SER A 901 4.99 -59.88 42.71
C SER A 901 4.75 -61.27 43.26
N ILE A 902 3.81 -61.98 42.64
CA ILE A 902 3.45 -63.36 42.98
C ILE A 902 3.25 -64.17 41.69
N GLU A 903 3.65 -65.43 41.73
CA GLU A 903 3.28 -66.40 40.70
C GLU A 903 1.91 -67.00 41.03
N VAL A 904 1.03 -67.13 40.03
CA VAL A 904 -0.30 -67.73 40.12
C VAL A 904 -0.52 -68.73 38.99
N LYS A 905 -1.44 -69.68 39.19
CA LYS A 905 -1.81 -70.68 38.19
C LYS A 905 -3.23 -70.46 37.68
N VAL A 906 -3.43 -70.49 36.37
CA VAL A 906 -4.78 -70.35 35.79
C VAL A 906 -5.56 -71.66 35.93
N GLY A 907 -6.81 -71.59 36.41
CA GLY A 907 -7.67 -72.75 36.63
C GLY A 907 -9.16 -72.39 36.73
N GLN A 908 -9.96 -73.31 37.28
CA GLN A 908 -11.39 -73.12 37.51
C GLN A 908 -11.65 -72.60 38.92
N ASP A 909 -12.60 -71.68 39.03
CA ASP A 909 -13.14 -71.21 40.30
C ASP A 909 -14.19 -72.20 40.83
N SER A 910 -14.07 -72.52 42.12
CA SER A 910 -15.01 -73.36 42.87
C SER A 910 -15.18 -72.86 44.32
N GLY A 911 -14.83 -71.61 44.62
CA GLY A 911 -14.81 -71.04 45.96
C GLY A 911 -15.81 -69.89 46.07
N PRO A 912 -16.65 -69.81 47.12
CA PRO A 912 -17.49 -68.64 47.31
C PRO A 912 -16.63 -67.39 47.61
N PRO A 913 -17.03 -66.20 47.14
CA PRO A 913 -16.33 -64.96 47.45
C PRO A 913 -16.40 -64.66 48.95
N GLU A 914 -15.50 -63.85 49.48
CA GLU A 914 -15.63 -63.34 50.85
C GLU A 914 -16.43 -62.02 50.88
N VAL A 915 -17.29 -61.85 51.89
CA VAL A 915 -18.06 -60.61 52.11
C VAL A 915 -18.20 -60.29 53.59
N ARG A 916 -17.93 -59.04 53.97
CA ARG A 916 -18.02 -58.56 55.36
C ARG A 916 -18.44 -57.09 55.44
N PHE A 917 -19.22 -56.75 56.47
CA PHE A 917 -19.52 -55.35 56.77
C PHE A 917 -18.32 -54.66 57.39
N LEU A 918 -17.91 -53.53 56.81
CA LEU A 918 -17.01 -52.56 57.43
C LEU A 918 -17.80 -51.63 58.36
N TYR A 919 -18.98 -51.20 57.91
CA TYR A 919 -19.89 -50.33 58.66
C TYR A 919 -21.36 -50.55 58.22
N PRO A 920 -22.36 -50.40 59.11
CA PRO A 920 -22.23 -50.32 60.56
C PRO A 920 -21.75 -51.64 61.16
N LYS A 921 -21.23 -51.61 62.39
CA LYS A 921 -20.90 -52.85 63.12
C LYS A 921 -22.18 -53.46 63.71
N ALA A 922 -22.20 -54.78 63.88
CA ALA A 922 -23.34 -55.48 64.47
C ALA A 922 -23.72 -54.90 65.85
N GLY A 923 -25.02 -54.64 66.06
CA GLY A 923 -25.55 -54.04 67.28
C GLY A 923 -25.47 -52.51 67.36
N ALA A 924 -25.06 -51.81 66.28
CA ALA A 924 -25.03 -50.35 66.26
C ALA A 924 -26.43 -49.72 66.50
N SER A 925 -26.49 -48.72 67.38
CA SER A 925 -27.67 -47.87 67.60
C SER A 925 -27.63 -46.65 66.68
N ILE A 926 -28.73 -46.39 65.97
CA ILE A 926 -28.80 -45.42 64.87
C ILE A 926 -30.08 -44.58 65.00
N SER A 927 -30.00 -43.27 64.80
CA SER A 927 -31.14 -42.37 64.94
C SER A 927 -32.22 -42.64 63.89
N ALA A 928 -33.49 -42.60 64.26
CA ALA A 928 -34.63 -42.72 63.34
C ALA A 928 -34.68 -41.55 62.34
N GLY A 929 -35.02 -41.85 61.08
CA GLY A 929 -35.12 -40.85 60.01
C GLY A 929 -33.81 -40.17 59.62
N SER A 930 -32.65 -40.78 59.92
CA SER A 930 -31.33 -40.21 59.64
C SER A 930 -30.68 -40.83 58.40
N SER A 931 -29.87 -40.05 57.69
CA SER A 931 -29.02 -40.58 56.60
C SER A 931 -27.90 -41.43 57.20
N MET A 932 -27.73 -42.62 56.65
CA MET A 932 -26.76 -43.63 57.07
C MET A 932 -26.15 -44.30 55.83
N SER A 933 -25.12 -45.12 56.04
CA SER A 933 -24.52 -45.91 54.97
C SER A 933 -24.19 -47.32 55.46
N ALA A 934 -24.30 -48.29 54.58
CA ALA A 934 -23.74 -49.63 54.75
C ALA A 934 -22.53 -49.76 53.83
N GLN A 935 -21.34 -49.93 54.41
CA GLN A 935 -20.09 -50.14 53.69
C GLN A 935 -19.66 -51.59 53.85
N VAL A 936 -19.36 -52.23 52.73
CA VAL A 936 -19.02 -53.65 52.64
C VAL A 936 -17.68 -53.80 51.95
N ASP A 937 -16.90 -54.75 52.45
CA ASP A 937 -15.73 -55.29 51.77
C ASP A 937 -16.10 -56.65 51.20
N ALA A 938 -15.89 -56.82 49.89
CA ALA A 938 -16.02 -58.09 49.19
C ALA A 938 -14.81 -58.27 48.27
N TYR A 939 -14.30 -59.49 48.20
CA TYR A 939 -13.23 -59.92 47.29
C TYR A 939 -13.32 -61.43 47.07
N ASP A 940 -12.70 -61.89 46.00
CA ASP A 940 -12.55 -63.30 45.68
C ASP A 940 -11.05 -63.63 45.65
N SER A 941 -10.68 -64.82 46.14
CA SER A 941 -9.28 -65.28 46.24
C SER A 941 -8.77 -65.96 44.98
N ASN A 942 -9.68 -66.41 44.12
CA ASN A 942 -9.40 -67.27 42.97
C ASN A 942 -10.23 -66.90 41.72
N GLY A 943 -10.87 -65.74 41.76
CA GLY A 943 -11.65 -65.12 40.68
C GLY A 943 -11.83 -63.62 40.97
N ALA A 944 -13.04 -63.10 40.76
CA ALA A 944 -13.35 -61.69 40.99
C ALA A 944 -14.83 -61.46 41.31
N ILE A 945 -15.14 -60.40 42.06
CA ILE A 945 -16.52 -60.01 42.37
C ILE A 945 -17.23 -59.50 41.10
N LYS A 946 -18.32 -60.17 40.72
CA LYS A 946 -19.23 -59.81 39.62
C LYS A 946 -20.27 -58.77 40.05
N LYS A 947 -20.75 -58.86 41.30
CA LYS A 947 -21.70 -57.91 41.91
C LYS A 947 -21.84 -58.11 43.43
N VAL A 948 -22.25 -57.06 44.11
CA VAL A 948 -22.72 -57.08 45.51
C VAL A 948 -24.15 -56.54 45.57
N GLU A 949 -25.04 -57.22 46.28
CA GLU A 949 -26.46 -56.88 46.43
C GLU A 949 -26.81 -56.60 47.90
N PHE A 950 -27.36 -55.42 48.16
CA PHE A 950 -27.78 -54.96 49.49
C PHE A 950 -29.28 -55.19 49.71
N TYR A 951 -29.62 -55.65 50.91
CA TYR A 951 -30.97 -55.92 51.37
C TYR A 951 -31.20 -55.29 52.76
N PHE A 952 -32.42 -54.83 53.00
CA PHE A 952 -32.84 -54.25 54.28
C PHE A 952 -34.16 -54.87 54.70
N ASN A 953 -34.17 -55.57 55.85
CA ASN A 953 -35.25 -56.48 56.26
C ASN A 953 -35.68 -57.44 55.14
N ASP A 954 -34.70 -58.12 54.54
CA ASP A 954 -34.84 -59.06 53.41
C ASP A 954 -35.39 -58.49 52.09
N GLU A 955 -35.78 -57.21 52.05
CA GLU A 955 -36.17 -56.51 50.81
C GLU A 955 -34.90 -56.03 50.08
N PHE A 956 -34.78 -56.32 48.78
CA PHE A 956 -33.66 -55.84 47.93
C PHE A 956 -33.66 -54.30 47.85
N LYS A 957 -32.49 -53.68 47.90
CA LYS A 957 -32.32 -52.22 47.88
C LYS A 957 -31.36 -51.71 46.82
N GLU A 958 -30.20 -52.33 46.66
CA GLU A 958 -29.15 -51.80 45.77
C GLU A 958 -28.26 -52.91 45.20
N ARG A 959 -27.72 -52.72 43.98
CA ARG A 959 -26.73 -53.61 43.35
C ARG A 959 -25.54 -52.81 42.86
N MET A 960 -24.33 -53.22 43.25
CA MET A 960 -23.08 -52.58 42.85
C MET A 960 -22.18 -53.57 42.09
N GLY A 961 -21.62 -53.14 40.96
CA GLY A 961 -20.75 -53.97 40.11
C GLY A 961 -19.27 -53.90 40.46
N SER A 962 -18.82 -52.88 41.17
CA SER A 962 -17.40 -52.66 41.52
C SER A 962 -17.28 -51.98 42.89
N ALA A 963 -16.12 -52.16 43.53
CA ALA A 963 -15.79 -51.50 44.79
C ALA A 963 -15.53 -49.99 44.59
N PRO A 964 -15.68 -49.13 45.62
CA PRO A 964 -16.13 -49.44 46.99
C PRO A 964 -17.64 -49.69 47.09
N TYR A 965 -18.02 -50.78 47.77
CA TYR A 965 -19.42 -51.15 47.97
C TYR A 965 -20.03 -50.34 49.13
N LEU A 966 -20.55 -49.15 48.84
CA LEU A 966 -21.10 -48.20 49.82
C LEU A 966 -22.55 -47.81 49.49
N TRP A 967 -23.51 -48.48 50.11
CA TRP A 967 -24.93 -48.16 49.95
C TRP A 967 -25.36 -47.07 50.95
N GLN A 968 -25.83 -45.91 50.48
CA GLN A 968 -26.39 -44.85 51.32
C GLN A 968 -27.92 -44.93 51.37
N PHE A 969 -28.50 -44.77 52.56
CA PHE A 969 -29.95 -44.83 52.75
C PHE A 969 -30.42 -44.06 53.99
N ILE A 970 -31.72 -43.78 54.07
CA ILE A 970 -32.35 -43.15 55.23
C ILE A 970 -32.91 -44.24 56.14
N THR A 971 -32.62 -44.19 57.43
CA THR A 971 -33.19 -45.13 58.41
C THR A 971 -34.70 -44.93 58.56
N PRO A 972 -35.47 -46.00 58.79
CA PRO A 972 -36.90 -45.89 59.07
C PRO A 972 -37.21 -44.92 60.22
N SER A 973 -38.35 -44.24 60.15
CA SER A 973 -38.81 -43.34 61.20
C SER A 973 -39.33 -44.08 62.45
N ALA A 974 -39.57 -45.38 62.35
CA ALA A 974 -39.98 -46.23 63.46
C ALA A 974 -38.76 -46.81 64.18
N SER A 975 -38.76 -46.77 65.51
CA SER A 975 -37.74 -47.41 66.33
C SER A 975 -37.93 -48.94 66.37
N GLY A 976 -36.82 -49.68 66.40
CA GLY A 976 -36.83 -51.14 66.39
C GLY A 976 -35.53 -51.75 65.86
N SER A 977 -35.46 -53.08 65.84
CA SER A 977 -34.33 -53.81 65.27
C SER A 977 -34.55 -54.04 63.78
N TYR A 978 -33.54 -53.72 62.97
CA TYR A 978 -33.54 -53.90 61.52
C TYR A 978 -32.33 -54.71 61.07
N THR A 979 -32.50 -55.56 60.06
CA THR A 979 -31.44 -56.40 59.51
C THR A 979 -30.93 -55.82 58.19
N ILE A 980 -29.63 -55.56 58.09
CA ILE A 980 -28.96 -55.29 56.82
C ILE A 980 -28.29 -56.59 56.39
N LYS A 981 -28.64 -57.09 55.20
CA LYS A 981 -28.07 -58.31 54.61
C LYS A 981 -27.42 -57.96 53.29
N VAL A 982 -26.27 -58.55 53.00
CA VAL A 982 -25.52 -58.31 51.76
C VAL A 982 -25.07 -59.63 51.18
N ILE A 983 -25.25 -59.79 49.87
CA ILE A 983 -24.86 -60.98 49.11
C ILE A 983 -23.82 -60.56 48.07
N ALA A 984 -22.63 -61.18 48.11
CA ALA A 984 -21.62 -61.03 47.07
C ALA A 984 -21.69 -62.22 46.10
N TYR A 985 -21.47 -61.96 44.82
CA TYR A 985 -21.42 -62.96 43.75
C TYR A 985 -20.12 -62.81 42.97
N ASP A 986 -19.46 -63.92 42.66
CA ASP A 986 -18.31 -63.97 41.76
C ASP A 986 -18.72 -64.17 40.28
N TYR A 987 -17.74 -64.35 39.39
CA TYR A 987 -17.98 -64.64 37.98
C TYR A 987 -18.33 -66.10 37.64
N ALA A 988 -18.10 -67.05 38.54
CA ALA A 988 -18.58 -68.44 38.43
C ALA A 988 -20.01 -68.64 38.97
N ASP A 989 -20.65 -67.56 39.46
CA ASP A 989 -21.96 -67.54 40.12
C ASP A 989 -22.00 -68.26 41.48
N ASN A 990 -20.86 -68.47 42.16
CA ASN A 990 -20.91 -68.75 43.61
C ASN A 990 -21.26 -67.46 44.36
N GLN A 991 -21.76 -67.63 45.60
CA GLN A 991 -22.21 -66.52 46.42
C GLN A 991 -21.86 -66.72 47.90
N SER A 992 -21.67 -65.60 48.60
CA SER A 992 -21.59 -65.54 50.06
C SER A 992 -22.52 -64.47 50.60
N THR A 993 -22.83 -64.54 51.90
CA THR A 993 -23.79 -63.64 52.54
C THR A 993 -23.30 -63.22 53.91
N ALA A 994 -23.33 -61.91 54.16
CA ALA A 994 -23.16 -61.33 55.49
C ALA A 994 -24.46 -60.65 55.92
N SER A 995 -24.78 -60.71 57.22
CA SER A 995 -25.92 -60.02 57.80
C SER A 995 -25.55 -59.38 59.14
N ILE A 996 -26.09 -58.19 59.40
CA ILE A 996 -25.96 -57.48 60.68
C ILE A 996 -27.33 -56.96 61.13
N ASN A 997 -27.53 -56.93 62.46
CA ASN A 997 -28.68 -56.27 63.06
C ASN A 997 -28.26 -54.90 63.59
N VAL A 998 -29.07 -53.87 63.31
CA VAL A 998 -28.92 -52.50 63.82
C VAL A 998 -30.17 -52.11 64.61
N GLN A 999 -30.01 -51.28 65.63
CA GLN A 999 -31.11 -50.76 66.45
C GLN A 999 -31.43 -49.33 66.05
N VAL A 1000 -32.63 -49.07 65.53
CA VAL A 1000 -33.10 -47.71 65.26
C VAL A 1000 -33.76 -47.13 66.51
N VAL A 1001 -33.28 -45.98 66.98
CA VAL A 1001 -33.71 -45.34 68.24
C VAL A 1001 -34.25 -43.92 68.00
N ALA A 1002 -35.18 -43.50 68.86
CA ALA A 1002 -35.78 -42.16 68.79
C ALA A 1002 -34.76 -41.07 69.14
N THR A 1003 -34.79 -39.96 68.39
CA THR A 1003 -33.74 -38.93 68.43
C THR A 1003 -34.06 -37.82 69.44
N GLU A 1004 -33.46 -37.88 70.64
CA GLU A 1004 -33.44 -36.76 71.58
C GLU A 1004 -32.29 -35.78 71.26
N SER A 1005 -32.61 -34.56 70.87
CA SER A 1005 -31.65 -33.45 70.74
C SER A 1005 -31.48 -32.71 72.07
N VAL A 1006 -30.25 -32.55 72.56
CA VAL A 1006 -29.95 -31.74 73.75
C VAL A 1006 -28.79 -30.77 73.45
N ASP A 1007 -29.03 -29.49 73.70
CA ASP A 1007 -28.10 -28.36 73.48
C ASP A 1007 -26.79 -28.48 74.29
N LEU A 1008 -25.73 -27.77 73.88
CA LEU A 1008 -24.38 -27.75 74.48
C LEU A 1008 -23.93 -26.36 74.92
N GLN A 1009 -24.78 -25.61 75.63
CA GLN A 1009 -24.38 -24.30 76.15
C GLN A 1009 -23.11 -24.40 77.01
N GLY A 1010 -22.04 -23.77 76.52
CA GLY A 1010 -20.74 -23.64 77.20
C GLY A 1010 -19.69 -24.74 76.94
N LYS A 1011 -20.00 -25.87 76.27
CA LYS A 1011 -19.04 -27.00 76.10
C LYS A 1011 -18.48 -27.19 74.68
N ALA A 1012 -18.98 -26.46 73.69
CA ALA A 1012 -18.58 -26.61 72.30
C ALA A 1012 -18.85 -25.29 71.54
N ARG A 1013 -17.87 -24.78 70.77
CA ARG A 1013 -18.03 -23.50 70.03
C ARG A 1013 -17.07 -23.34 68.84
N ILE A 1014 -17.46 -22.52 67.87
CA ILE A 1014 -16.58 -22.03 66.80
C ILE A 1014 -15.73 -20.88 67.35
N LEU A 1015 -14.41 -20.93 67.16
CA LEU A 1015 -13.46 -19.87 67.54
C LEU A 1015 -13.06 -18.98 66.35
N LYS A 1016 -12.97 -19.58 65.15
CA LYS A 1016 -12.76 -18.88 63.89
C LYS A 1016 -13.63 -19.51 62.79
N PRO A 1017 -14.09 -18.74 61.80
CA PRO A 1017 -14.14 -17.27 61.82
C PRO A 1017 -14.99 -16.77 62.99
N VAL A 1018 -14.80 -15.51 63.41
CA VAL A 1018 -15.65 -14.89 64.45
C VAL A 1018 -16.91 -14.30 63.83
N GLN A 1019 -17.95 -14.07 64.64
CA GLN A 1019 -19.21 -13.49 64.20
C GLN A 1019 -18.99 -12.19 63.40
N ASN A 1020 -19.61 -12.12 62.22
CA ASN A 1020 -19.55 -11.04 61.24
C ASN A 1020 -18.16 -10.82 60.58
N SER A 1021 -17.28 -11.82 60.57
CA SER A 1021 -16.04 -11.78 59.78
C SER A 1021 -16.35 -11.63 58.28
N SER A 1022 -15.42 -11.00 57.54
CA SER A 1022 -15.52 -10.81 56.09
C SER A 1022 -14.29 -11.38 55.40
N PHE A 1023 -14.49 -12.12 54.31
CA PHE A 1023 -13.45 -12.74 53.47
C PHE A 1023 -13.71 -12.41 51.99
N ASN A 1024 -12.71 -12.53 51.13
CA ASN A 1024 -12.89 -12.37 49.68
C ASN A 1024 -13.23 -13.71 49.00
N GLN A 1025 -13.96 -13.68 47.88
CA GLN A 1025 -14.20 -14.89 47.09
C GLN A 1025 -12.87 -15.54 46.63
N GLY A 1026 -12.73 -16.85 46.85
CA GLY A 1026 -11.50 -17.61 46.58
C GLY A 1026 -10.48 -17.61 47.73
N GLU A 1027 -10.72 -16.89 48.83
CA GLU A 1027 -9.90 -16.95 50.03
C GLU A 1027 -10.25 -18.18 50.88
N SER A 1028 -9.24 -18.95 51.27
CA SER A 1028 -9.38 -20.14 52.12
C SER A 1028 -9.73 -19.77 53.57
N ILE A 1029 -10.97 -20.03 54.00
CA ILE A 1029 -11.49 -19.60 55.31
C ILE A 1029 -11.16 -20.65 56.39
N PRO A 1030 -10.37 -20.34 57.44
CA PRO A 1030 -10.07 -21.28 58.51
C PRO A 1030 -11.23 -21.37 59.52
N VAL A 1031 -11.90 -22.52 59.55
CA VAL A 1031 -12.94 -22.84 60.54
C VAL A 1031 -12.31 -23.61 61.71
N GLN A 1032 -12.14 -22.92 62.84
CA GLN A 1032 -11.56 -23.49 64.07
C GLN A 1032 -12.67 -23.78 65.09
N ILE A 1033 -12.75 -25.02 65.57
CA ILE A 1033 -13.77 -25.51 66.50
C ILE A 1033 -13.11 -25.95 67.80
N TYR A 1034 -13.61 -25.44 68.93
CA TYR A 1034 -13.26 -25.90 70.27
C TYR A 1034 -14.30 -26.89 70.79
N LEU A 1035 -13.85 -28.03 71.30
CA LEU A 1035 -14.68 -29.01 72.01
C LEU A 1035 -14.08 -29.30 73.40
N ASP A 1036 -14.91 -29.21 74.42
CA ASP A 1036 -14.56 -29.65 75.77
C ASP A 1036 -14.28 -31.17 75.81
N GLU A 1037 -13.42 -31.59 76.74
CA GLU A 1037 -12.93 -32.97 76.83
C GLU A 1037 -14.04 -34.01 77.05
N GLU A 1038 -15.11 -33.65 77.76
CA GLU A 1038 -16.27 -34.53 77.96
C GLU A 1038 -17.01 -34.84 76.64
N VAL A 1039 -17.08 -33.86 75.73
CA VAL A 1039 -17.69 -34.00 74.40
C VAL A 1039 -16.71 -34.69 73.45
N ARG A 1040 -15.44 -34.28 73.47
CA ARG A 1040 -14.35 -34.81 72.64
C ARG A 1040 -14.12 -36.31 72.85
N SER A 1041 -14.05 -36.76 74.10
CA SER A 1041 -13.79 -38.17 74.46
C SER A 1041 -14.88 -39.14 73.96
N GLN A 1042 -16.10 -38.63 73.78
CA GLN A 1042 -17.26 -39.36 73.29
C GLN A 1042 -17.57 -39.11 71.80
N LEU A 1043 -16.77 -38.32 71.08
CA LEU A 1043 -17.05 -37.94 69.69
C LEU A 1043 -16.82 -39.12 68.71
N THR A 1044 -17.74 -39.31 67.76
CA THR A 1044 -17.64 -40.31 66.67
C THR A 1044 -17.65 -39.69 65.27
N GLU A 1045 -18.38 -38.59 65.09
CA GLU A 1045 -18.43 -37.81 63.86
C GLU A 1045 -18.46 -36.33 64.25
N LEU A 1046 -17.66 -35.52 63.55
CA LEU A 1046 -17.77 -34.07 63.54
C LEU A 1046 -17.98 -33.63 62.10
N SER A 1047 -19.07 -32.92 61.83
CA SER A 1047 -19.34 -32.32 60.53
C SER A 1047 -19.59 -30.83 60.67
N VAL A 1048 -19.01 -30.03 59.78
CA VAL A 1048 -19.15 -28.58 59.71
C VAL A 1048 -20.00 -28.25 58.50
N THR A 1049 -20.94 -27.33 58.65
CA THR A 1049 -21.94 -27.01 57.64
C THR A 1049 -22.05 -25.50 57.48
N ALA A 1050 -21.99 -25.02 56.24
CA ALA A 1050 -22.39 -23.66 55.85
C ALA A 1050 -23.85 -23.67 55.38
N LYS A 1051 -24.61 -22.67 55.80
CA LYS A 1051 -25.93 -22.37 55.24
C LYS A 1051 -25.91 -20.97 54.62
N SER A 1052 -26.08 -20.90 53.30
CA SER A 1052 -26.25 -19.62 52.60
C SER A 1052 -27.54 -18.94 53.03
N GLY A 1053 -27.58 -17.60 53.05
CA GLY A 1053 -28.79 -16.81 53.32
C GLY A 1053 -29.98 -17.12 52.39
N LYS A 1054 -29.76 -17.78 51.24
CA LYS A 1054 -30.81 -18.29 50.34
C LYS A 1054 -31.39 -19.67 50.76
N GLY A 1055 -30.94 -20.23 51.88
CA GLY A 1055 -31.44 -21.49 52.45
C GLY A 1055 -30.63 -22.74 52.05
N THR A 1056 -29.80 -22.67 51.01
CA THR A 1056 -28.93 -23.77 50.56
C THR A 1056 -27.92 -24.15 51.64
N GLN A 1057 -27.89 -25.44 52.00
CA GLN A 1057 -26.99 -26.00 53.00
C GLN A 1057 -25.88 -26.79 52.29
N VAL A 1058 -24.63 -26.55 52.67
CA VAL A 1058 -23.42 -27.17 52.12
C VAL A 1058 -22.60 -27.71 53.28
N ASP A 1059 -22.31 -29.00 53.28
CA ASP A 1059 -21.38 -29.58 54.25
C ASP A 1059 -19.94 -29.25 53.82
N ILE A 1060 -19.24 -28.52 54.69
CA ILE A 1060 -17.88 -28.00 54.47
C ILE A 1060 -16.84 -29.11 54.64
N ALA A 1061 -16.95 -29.81 55.75
CA ALA A 1061 -16.00 -30.82 56.17
C ALA A 1061 -16.70 -31.85 57.03
N LYS A 1062 -16.31 -33.11 56.89
CA LYS A 1062 -16.82 -34.22 57.69
C LYS A 1062 -15.67 -35.14 58.08
N THR A 1063 -15.42 -35.30 59.37
CA THR A 1063 -14.43 -36.24 59.89
C THR A 1063 -15.12 -37.41 60.59
N VAL A 1064 -14.75 -38.62 60.19
CA VAL A 1064 -15.23 -39.89 60.74
C VAL A 1064 -14.01 -40.79 60.93
N GLY A 1065 -13.80 -41.31 62.14
CA GLY A 1065 -12.60 -42.09 62.49
C GLY A 1065 -11.47 -41.25 63.10
N ASP A 1066 -10.66 -41.88 63.95
CA ASP A 1066 -9.43 -41.40 64.61
C ASP A 1066 -9.36 -39.98 65.21
N LEU A 1067 -10.52 -39.40 65.54
CA LEU A 1067 -10.67 -38.20 66.39
C LEU A 1067 -10.17 -38.36 67.85
N LYS A 1068 -9.48 -39.48 68.19
CA LYS A 1068 -9.00 -39.80 69.55
C LYS A 1068 -7.50 -39.64 69.77
N THR A 1069 -6.68 -39.68 68.71
CA THR A 1069 -5.22 -39.86 68.82
C THR A 1069 -4.41 -38.57 68.84
N GLY A 1070 -5.00 -37.43 68.45
CA GLY A 1070 -4.42 -36.11 68.64
C GLY A 1070 -4.92 -35.43 69.92
N GLY A 1071 -4.00 -34.96 70.78
CA GLY A 1071 -4.32 -34.27 72.05
C GLY A 1071 -4.93 -32.87 71.93
N ALA A 1072 -5.47 -32.50 70.76
CA ALA A 1072 -5.99 -31.16 70.51
C ALA A 1072 -7.45 -31.01 70.99
N GLN A 1073 -7.71 -29.99 71.81
CA GLN A 1073 -9.06 -29.49 72.09
C GLN A 1073 -9.60 -28.60 70.94
N LEU A 1074 -8.78 -28.39 69.90
CA LEU A 1074 -9.03 -27.49 68.78
C LEU A 1074 -8.93 -28.26 67.46
N TYR A 1075 -10.00 -28.24 66.66
CA TYR A 1075 -10.05 -28.77 65.31
C TYR A 1075 -10.00 -27.61 64.32
N THR A 1076 -9.16 -27.69 63.28
CA THR A 1076 -9.09 -26.67 62.23
C THR A 1076 -9.45 -27.31 60.89
N PHE A 1077 -10.42 -26.72 60.21
CA PHE A 1077 -10.80 -27.05 58.84
C PHE A 1077 -10.52 -25.83 57.96
N ILE A 1078 -10.25 -26.05 56.68
CA ILE A 1078 -10.16 -24.99 55.68
C ILE A 1078 -11.40 -25.09 54.80
N TRP A 1079 -12.03 -23.94 54.52
CA TRP A 1079 -13.20 -23.86 53.66
C TRP A 1079 -12.99 -22.85 52.54
N ASP A 1080 -12.89 -23.33 51.32
CA ASP A 1080 -12.86 -22.49 50.12
C ASP A 1080 -14.31 -22.17 49.72
N ALA A 1081 -14.77 -20.97 50.07
CA ALA A 1081 -16.15 -20.57 49.84
C ALA A 1081 -16.43 -20.34 48.34
N PRO A 1082 -17.38 -21.06 47.71
CA PRO A 1082 -17.48 -21.10 46.26
C PRO A 1082 -18.08 -19.83 45.62
N THR A 1083 -18.89 -19.07 46.36
CA THR A 1083 -19.58 -17.86 45.84
C THR A 1083 -19.70 -16.78 46.92
N ALA A 1084 -19.74 -15.51 46.48
CA ALA A 1084 -19.98 -14.38 47.37
C ALA A 1084 -21.40 -14.41 47.97
N GLY A 1085 -21.53 -14.06 49.25
CA GLY A 1085 -22.80 -14.08 49.98
C GLY A 1085 -22.66 -14.10 51.50
N GLN A 1086 -23.81 -14.07 52.19
CA GLN A 1086 -23.89 -14.29 53.63
C GLN A 1086 -24.06 -15.78 53.95
N TYR A 1087 -23.33 -16.27 54.94
CA TYR A 1087 -23.35 -17.66 55.37
C TYR A 1087 -23.45 -17.78 56.89
N GLU A 1088 -24.29 -18.69 57.38
CA GLU A 1088 -24.29 -19.18 58.75
C GLU A 1088 -23.48 -20.48 58.83
N LEU A 1089 -22.40 -20.49 59.61
CA LEU A 1089 -21.61 -21.67 59.94
C LEU A 1089 -22.12 -22.30 61.23
N PHE A 1090 -22.27 -23.63 61.25
CA PHE A 1090 -22.47 -24.41 62.47
C PHE A 1090 -21.83 -25.78 62.30
N PHE A 1091 -21.60 -26.49 63.41
CA PHE A 1091 -21.17 -27.88 63.36
C PHE A 1091 -22.15 -28.80 64.09
N LYS A 1092 -22.09 -30.07 63.72
CA LYS A 1092 -22.84 -31.19 64.26
C LYS A 1092 -21.82 -32.18 64.82
N ALA A 1093 -21.93 -32.47 66.11
CA ALA A 1093 -21.20 -33.52 66.79
C ALA A 1093 -22.12 -34.72 67.01
N VAL A 1094 -21.70 -35.90 66.55
CA VAL A 1094 -22.34 -37.17 66.91
C VAL A 1094 -21.49 -37.84 67.97
N LEU A 1095 -22.14 -38.36 69.01
CA LEU A 1095 -21.47 -39.02 70.12
C LEU A 1095 -21.55 -40.55 70.02
N GLN A 1096 -20.69 -41.27 70.74
CA GLN A 1096 -20.63 -42.74 70.80
C GLN A 1096 -21.96 -43.39 71.23
N ASN A 1097 -22.80 -42.66 71.97
CA ASN A 1097 -24.13 -43.10 72.38
C ASN A 1097 -25.25 -42.76 71.37
N GLY A 1098 -24.89 -42.31 70.16
CA GLY A 1098 -25.83 -41.95 69.10
C GLY A 1098 -26.53 -40.60 69.28
N LYS A 1099 -26.27 -39.85 70.37
CA LYS A 1099 -26.85 -38.51 70.53
C LYS A 1099 -26.17 -37.53 69.58
N ILE A 1100 -26.99 -36.79 68.84
CA ILE A 1100 -26.56 -35.73 67.92
C ILE A 1100 -26.71 -34.39 68.65
N ARG A 1101 -25.67 -33.57 68.60
CA ARG A 1101 -25.66 -32.22 69.18
C ARG A 1101 -25.14 -31.22 68.15
N PHE A 1102 -25.65 -29.99 68.18
CA PHE A 1102 -25.28 -28.92 67.26
C PHE A 1102 -24.61 -27.78 68.02
N SER A 1103 -23.81 -26.98 67.31
CA SER A 1103 -23.22 -25.76 67.85
C SER A 1103 -24.16 -24.56 67.75
N GLU A 1104 -23.82 -23.49 68.47
CA GLU A 1104 -24.25 -22.14 68.11
C GLU A 1104 -23.81 -21.82 66.67
N LYS A 1105 -24.56 -20.94 66.00
CA LYS A 1105 -24.26 -20.50 64.64
C LYS A 1105 -23.35 -19.27 64.65
N VAL A 1106 -22.43 -19.20 63.68
CA VAL A 1106 -21.60 -18.02 63.42
C VAL A 1106 -21.88 -17.51 62.01
N ALA A 1107 -22.35 -16.27 61.88
CA ALA A 1107 -22.56 -15.66 60.56
C ALA A 1107 -21.30 -14.97 60.03
N ILE A 1108 -21.02 -15.08 58.74
CA ILE A 1108 -19.93 -14.40 58.03
C ILE A 1108 -20.38 -13.89 56.65
N VAL A 1109 -19.54 -13.06 56.03
CA VAL A 1109 -19.74 -12.51 54.69
C VAL A 1109 -18.55 -12.88 53.80
N VAL A 1110 -18.83 -13.46 52.63
CA VAL A 1110 -17.85 -13.61 51.55
C VAL A 1110 -18.20 -12.55 50.49
N ARG A 1111 -17.21 -11.74 50.10
CA ARG A 1111 -17.37 -10.62 49.17
C ARG A 1111 -16.91 -10.95 47.77
#